data_AF-D6BD80-F1
#
_entry.id   AF-D6BD80-F1
#
_cell.length_a   1.000
_cell.length_b   1.000
_cell.length_c   1.000
_cell.angle_alpha   90.00
_cell.angle_beta   90.00
_cell.angle_gamma   90.00
#
_symmetry.space_group_name_H-M   'P 1'
#
loop_
_entity.id
_entity.type
_entity.pdbx_description
1 polymer ?
#
loop_
_entity_poly.entity_id
_entity_poly.type
_entity_poly.pdbx_seq_one_letter_code
_entity_poly.pdbx_strand_id
1 'polypeptide(L)'
;MYLKAVEINGFKSFGDKVYIDFNRGITSIVGPNGSGKSNILDAVLWVLGEQSYKNIRAKESQDVIFSGGKEKKPATKAEVSLIIDNTDRYLDLDNDTVKITRRIHISGENEYLINDTKSRLKEIGTLFLDTGIGKTAYSVIGQGKVERIINSSPKEIKSIIEEAAGIKKLQANRIEAQKNLANIEINLDKVEFILNETRENKNKIEKQAELAQKYIDLRDEKSSLAKGIYITELEQKEKNLSENENIKEKYQTECFDLQEKLNKTLERLNTIDLEKEEVKKEKLLIDSRNKELRNIISEKEKEKAVTSERLDNVKKEKLVKEEYILHLDNKIEKKVEEVTELKNKKDEISKNIVEMAAANKEFENKILSLETIKTQKSDLIENRNKKVRDLELEKQLVSNEIENNEKKLKSSQDEVENFKKELEEANKKLLANNEEKDLVHSQLEARKEELTKTEERNEFLVNQLSEISKSINKLSQDIREFEYQEKTSSGKLEALVRMDENNEGFFKGVKEVLNSGINGIDGVLISLIKFDEKYEKAVEAAIPGNLQDIIVEDKEVAKKCIAFLTEKKLGRASFLALDTIKPNRREFKANINGVLGLAADLITADKKYQKVIDFIFGGLLIVENIDIATDILNKNLFSGNIVTLTGELVSSRGRITGGENQKSTINQIFERKKEIKILEEKVTDLKSKITEGSKKGKI
;
A
#
# COMPACT_ATOMS: atom_id res chain seq x y z
N MET A 1 40.12 -45.89 43.92
CA MET A 1 40.40 -44.50 43.61
C MET A 1 41.07 -43.87 44.80
N TYR A 2 42.27 -43.31 44.64
CA TYR A 2 42.92 -42.51 45.68
C TYR A 2 43.82 -41.44 45.03
N LEU A 3 44.08 -40.36 45.76
CA LEU A 3 45.00 -39.32 45.33
C LEU A 3 46.43 -39.87 45.40
N LYS A 4 47.11 -40.05 44.26
CA LYS A 4 48.50 -40.50 44.16
C LYS A 4 49.47 -39.36 44.37
N ALA A 5 49.26 -38.22 43.74
CA ALA A 5 50.16 -37.09 43.86
C ALA A 5 49.46 -35.75 43.61
N VAL A 6 50.07 -34.70 44.14
CA VAL A 6 49.69 -33.31 43.85
C VAL A 6 50.94 -32.58 43.35
N GLU A 7 50.84 -32.04 42.15
CA GLU A 7 51.85 -31.21 41.52
C GLU A 7 51.40 -29.75 41.61
N ILE A 8 52.23 -28.89 42.21
CA ILE A 8 51.89 -27.49 42.47
C ILE A 8 53.00 -26.63 41.87
N ASN A 9 52.65 -25.63 41.07
CA ASN A 9 53.60 -24.71 40.46
C ASN A 9 53.03 -23.29 40.44
N GLY A 10 53.75 -22.33 41.01
CA GLY A 10 53.34 -20.92 41.03
C GLY A 10 52.05 -20.63 41.81
N PHE A 11 51.64 -21.50 42.74
CA PHE A 11 50.38 -21.37 43.50
C PHE A 11 50.65 -20.89 44.94
N LYS A 12 50.09 -19.73 45.31
CA LYS A 12 50.20 -19.10 46.65
C LYS A 12 51.61 -19.00 47.21
N SER A 13 52.02 -19.94 48.08
CA SER A 13 53.34 -20.00 48.71
C SER A 13 54.34 -20.87 47.94
N PHE A 14 53.89 -21.60 46.93
CA PHE A 14 54.68 -22.53 46.12
C PHE A 14 55.13 -21.84 44.83
N GLY A 15 56.26 -21.13 44.90
CA GLY A 15 56.83 -20.41 43.75
C GLY A 15 57.48 -21.32 42.71
N ASP A 16 58.16 -22.38 43.15
CA ASP A 16 58.72 -23.40 42.26
C ASP A 16 57.78 -24.61 42.17
N LYS A 17 58.03 -25.45 41.17
CA LYS A 17 57.34 -26.72 40.99
C LYS A 17 57.63 -27.66 42.16
N VAL A 18 56.58 -28.02 42.89
CA VAL A 18 56.59 -28.98 44.01
C VAL A 18 55.77 -30.19 43.62
N TYR A 19 56.31 -31.38 43.87
CA TYR A 19 55.63 -32.65 43.68
C TYR A 19 55.46 -33.34 45.04
N ILE A 20 54.22 -33.60 45.43
CA ILE A 20 53.86 -34.24 46.71
C ILE A 20 53.26 -35.60 46.40
N ASP A 21 53.93 -36.66 46.85
CA ASP A 21 53.47 -38.04 46.68
C ASP A 21 52.64 -38.49 47.89
N PHE A 22 51.57 -39.25 47.62
CA PHE A 22 50.62 -39.74 48.61
C PHE A 22 50.51 -41.27 48.52
N ASN A 23 50.82 -41.93 49.63
CA ASN A 23 50.71 -43.38 49.74
C ASN A 23 49.30 -43.80 50.21
N ARG A 24 48.95 -45.06 49.95
CA ARG A 24 47.74 -45.67 50.52
C ARG A 24 47.84 -45.70 52.05
N GLY A 25 46.77 -45.32 52.74
CA GLY A 25 46.72 -45.25 54.21
C GLY A 25 46.57 -43.82 54.72
N ILE A 26 47.16 -43.52 55.87
CA ILE A 26 47.09 -42.20 56.51
C ILE A 26 48.36 -41.41 56.20
N THR A 27 48.20 -40.27 55.54
CA THR A 27 49.30 -39.32 55.28
C THR A 27 49.11 -38.11 56.19
N SER A 28 50.13 -37.77 56.99
CA SER A 28 50.12 -36.60 57.87
C SER A 28 51.08 -35.53 57.34
N ILE A 29 50.59 -34.31 57.18
CA ILE A 29 51.40 -33.16 56.74
C ILE A 29 51.75 -32.31 57.95
N VAL A 30 53.01 -32.35 58.36
CA VAL A 30 53.53 -31.61 59.52
C VAL A 30 54.51 -30.52 59.10
N GLY A 31 54.64 -29.49 59.93
CA GLY A 31 55.52 -28.35 59.68
C GLY A 31 55.23 -27.18 60.62
N PRO A 32 56.05 -26.13 60.65
CA PRO A 32 55.82 -24.97 61.50
C PRO A 32 54.57 -24.17 61.10
N ASN A 33 54.05 -23.34 62.00
CA ASN A 33 52.90 -22.49 61.68
C ASN A 33 53.28 -21.47 60.59
N GLY A 34 52.39 -21.29 59.62
CA GLY A 34 52.65 -20.42 58.45
C GLY A 34 53.47 -21.06 57.32
N SER A 35 53.90 -22.32 57.43
CA SER A 35 54.72 -23.00 56.41
C SER A 35 53.97 -23.44 55.14
N GLY A 36 52.76 -22.91 54.88
CA GLY A 36 51.98 -23.24 53.68
C GLY A 36 51.23 -24.58 53.71
N LYS A 37 51.18 -25.32 54.84
CA LYS A 37 50.44 -26.60 54.96
C LYS A 37 49.01 -26.51 54.47
N SER A 38 48.35 -25.43 54.88
CA SER A 38 46.97 -25.11 54.56
C SER A 38 46.76 -24.81 53.06
N ASN A 39 47.78 -24.32 52.35
CA ASN A 39 47.69 -24.01 50.93
C ASN A 39 47.65 -25.26 50.04
N ILE A 40 48.08 -26.42 50.55
CA ILE A 40 47.95 -27.71 49.85
C ILE A 40 46.48 -28.08 49.72
N LEU A 41 45.71 -27.91 50.81
CA LEU A 41 44.25 -28.14 50.79
C LEU A 41 43.55 -27.17 49.82
N ASP A 42 43.97 -25.89 49.83
CA ASP A 42 43.43 -24.87 48.91
C ASP A 42 43.74 -25.23 47.45
N ALA A 43 44.92 -25.78 47.17
CA ALA A 43 45.32 -26.23 45.83
C ALA A 43 44.43 -27.39 45.35
N VAL A 44 44.16 -28.36 46.22
CA VAL A 44 43.26 -29.48 45.92
C VAL A 44 41.83 -28.98 45.65
N LEU A 45 41.27 -28.15 46.52
CA LEU A 45 39.93 -27.56 46.35
C LEU A 45 39.83 -26.74 45.06
N TRP A 46 40.89 -26.00 44.73
CA TRP A 46 40.92 -25.16 43.54
C TRP A 46 40.88 -25.98 42.25
N VAL A 47 41.62 -27.10 42.16
CA VAL A 47 41.57 -28.00 40.99
C VAL A 47 40.24 -28.73 40.88
N LEU A 48 39.65 -29.14 42.00
CA LEU A 48 38.33 -29.78 42.05
C LEU A 48 37.16 -28.85 41.68
N GLY A 49 37.44 -27.60 41.34
CA GLY A 49 36.45 -26.68 40.78
C GLY A 49 35.77 -25.78 41.80
N GLU A 50 36.37 -25.55 42.98
CA GLU A 50 35.91 -24.49 43.88
C GLU A 50 36.01 -23.12 43.18
N GLN A 51 34.89 -22.39 43.20
CA GLN A 51 34.71 -21.10 42.54
C GLN A 51 34.68 -19.95 43.55
N SER A 52 34.36 -20.22 44.81
CA SER A 52 34.43 -19.23 45.87
C SER A 52 35.88 -19.04 46.29
N TYR A 53 36.51 -17.95 45.82
CA TYR A 53 37.87 -17.58 46.22
C TYR A 53 38.00 -17.37 47.74
N LYS A 54 36.90 -16.96 48.40
CA LYS A 54 36.82 -16.90 49.87
C LYS A 54 37.06 -18.28 50.52
N ASN A 55 36.52 -19.36 49.95
CA ASN A 55 36.66 -20.72 50.49
C ASN A 55 38.09 -21.25 50.36
N ILE A 56 38.85 -20.78 49.37
CA ILE A 56 40.27 -21.08 49.20
C ILE A 56 41.16 -19.94 49.73
N ARG A 57 40.67 -19.09 50.64
CA ARG A 57 41.44 -17.99 51.29
C ARG A 57 42.20 -17.10 50.30
N ALA A 58 41.48 -16.62 49.30
CA ALA A 58 41.90 -15.63 48.31
C ALA A 58 40.80 -14.57 48.20
N LYS A 59 41.14 -13.30 47.92
CA LYS A 59 40.12 -12.25 47.71
C LYS A 59 39.67 -12.26 46.25
N GLU A 60 40.61 -12.41 45.34
CA GLU A 60 40.40 -12.41 43.89
C GLU A 60 41.05 -13.62 43.22
N SER A 61 40.74 -13.84 41.95
CA SER A 61 41.25 -15.00 41.20
C SER A 61 42.75 -14.97 40.99
N GLN A 62 43.36 -13.78 40.90
CA GLN A 62 44.79 -13.60 40.69
C GLN A 62 45.62 -13.86 41.97
N ASP A 63 45.01 -13.75 43.15
CA ASP A 63 45.67 -13.97 44.45
C ASP A 63 46.14 -15.42 44.66
N VAL A 64 45.67 -16.34 43.82
CA VAL A 64 46.15 -17.73 43.84
C VAL A 64 47.54 -17.87 43.19
N ILE A 65 47.98 -16.88 42.42
CA ILE A 65 49.30 -16.85 41.78
C ILE A 65 50.35 -16.39 42.80
N PHE A 66 51.49 -17.09 42.85
CA PHE A 66 52.60 -16.76 43.75
C PHE A 66 53.08 -15.32 43.50
N SER A 67 52.89 -14.46 44.50
CA SER A 67 53.12 -13.00 44.40
C SER A 67 54.59 -12.57 44.53
N GLY A 68 55.53 -13.50 44.65
CA GLY A 68 56.95 -13.20 44.91
C GLY A 68 57.31 -13.18 46.39
N GLY A 69 58.61 -13.22 46.68
CA GLY A 69 59.18 -13.13 48.03
C GLY A 69 60.55 -12.44 48.02
N LYS A 70 61.23 -12.33 49.17
CA LYS A 70 62.52 -11.60 49.30
C LYS A 70 63.60 -12.04 48.29
N GLU A 71 63.58 -13.29 47.85
CA GLU A 71 64.57 -13.87 46.93
C GLU A 71 63.98 -14.43 45.62
N LYS A 72 62.66 -14.32 45.40
CA LYS A 72 61.98 -14.94 44.24
C LYS A 72 61.02 -13.99 43.55
N LYS A 73 61.08 -13.97 42.21
CA LYS A 73 60.17 -13.18 41.37
C LYS A 73 58.73 -13.71 41.44
N PRO A 74 57.72 -12.85 41.23
CA PRO A 74 56.33 -13.29 41.08
C PRO A 74 56.18 -14.27 39.91
N ALA A 75 55.29 -15.26 40.07
CA ALA A 75 54.99 -16.21 39.00
C ALA A 75 54.05 -15.58 37.95
N THR A 76 54.16 -16.00 36.69
CA THR A 76 53.29 -15.53 35.60
C THR A 76 52.01 -16.37 35.45
N LYS A 77 51.98 -17.55 36.07
CA LYS A 77 50.85 -18.47 36.11
C LYS A 77 50.88 -19.30 37.39
N ALA A 78 49.71 -19.75 37.82
CA ALA A 78 49.58 -20.84 38.79
C ALA A 78 49.03 -22.07 38.09
N GLU A 79 49.59 -23.24 38.39
CA GLU A 79 49.20 -24.53 37.84
C GLU A 79 49.21 -25.56 38.96
N VAL A 80 48.11 -26.29 39.10
CA VAL A 80 48.01 -27.39 40.06
C VAL A 80 47.44 -28.60 39.33
N SER A 81 48.12 -29.73 39.45
CA SER A 81 47.69 -31.02 38.91
C SER A 81 47.40 -32.00 40.05
N LEU A 82 46.23 -32.63 40.05
CA LEU A 82 45.89 -33.78 40.88
C LEU A 82 46.09 -35.06 40.07
N ILE A 83 46.89 -35.98 40.58
CA ILE A 83 47.13 -37.29 39.97
C ILE A 83 46.39 -38.32 40.81
N ILE A 84 45.39 -38.97 40.21
CA ILE A 84 44.48 -39.89 40.87
C ILE A 84 44.68 -41.29 40.29
N ASP A 85 44.79 -42.29 41.16
CA ASP A 85 44.70 -43.69 40.77
C ASP A 85 43.25 -44.05 40.43
N ASN A 86 42.99 -44.54 39.23
CA ASN A 86 41.68 -44.95 38.73
C ASN A 86 41.65 -46.44 38.32
N THR A 87 42.46 -47.27 38.98
CA THR A 87 42.54 -48.71 38.70
C THR A 87 41.24 -49.46 39.01
N ASP A 88 40.42 -48.93 39.91
CA ASP A 88 39.09 -49.47 40.26
C ASP A 88 37.96 -48.93 39.38
N ARG A 89 38.28 -48.12 38.36
CA ARG A 89 37.32 -47.55 37.39
C ARG A 89 36.17 -46.79 38.04
N TYR A 90 36.41 -46.21 39.21
CA TYR A 90 35.42 -45.40 39.91
C TYR A 90 35.17 -44.07 39.19
N LEU A 91 36.21 -43.50 38.55
CA LEU A 91 36.05 -42.46 37.54
C LEU A 91 35.80 -43.14 36.19
N ASP A 92 34.80 -42.66 35.46
CA ASP A 92 34.37 -43.13 34.14
C ASP A 92 35.37 -42.73 33.04
N LEU A 93 36.61 -43.23 33.17
CA LEU A 93 37.76 -42.97 32.29
C LEU A 93 38.58 -44.26 32.15
N ASP A 94 39.01 -44.56 30.92
CA ASP A 94 39.76 -45.78 30.60
C ASP A 94 41.21 -45.79 31.14
N ASN A 95 41.74 -44.62 31.53
CA ASN A 95 43.09 -44.49 32.03
C ASN A 95 43.21 -44.96 33.49
N ASP A 96 44.22 -45.78 33.79
CA ASP A 96 44.55 -46.25 35.15
C ASP A 96 45.02 -45.13 36.08
N THR A 97 45.52 -44.03 35.51
CA THR A 97 45.90 -42.82 36.23
C THR A 97 45.28 -41.63 35.52
N VAL A 98 44.58 -40.80 36.30
CA VAL A 98 43.87 -39.61 35.81
C VAL A 98 44.57 -38.38 36.36
N LYS A 99 45.00 -37.48 35.47
CA LYS A 99 45.62 -36.20 35.81
C LYS A 99 44.63 -35.08 35.55
N ILE A 100 44.26 -34.33 36.58
CA ILE A 100 43.36 -33.18 36.46
C ILE A 100 44.14 -31.93 36.80
N THR A 101 44.19 -30.99 35.86
CA THR A 101 44.99 -29.78 36.00
C THR A 101 44.11 -28.56 35.91
N ARG A 102 44.30 -27.61 36.83
CA ARG A 102 43.78 -26.25 36.68
C ARG A 102 44.94 -25.28 36.57
N ARG A 103 44.87 -24.39 35.58
CA ARG A 103 45.87 -23.35 35.33
C ARG A 103 45.19 -22.00 35.27
N ILE A 104 45.82 -20.98 35.85
CA ILE A 104 45.41 -19.59 35.68
C ILE A 104 46.63 -18.73 35.33
N HIS A 105 46.45 -17.86 34.34
CA HIS A 105 47.46 -16.90 33.91
C HIS A 105 47.25 -15.54 34.59
N ILE A 106 48.29 -14.71 34.64
CA ILE A 106 48.18 -13.33 35.15
C ILE A 106 47.15 -12.48 34.38
N SER A 107 46.84 -12.86 33.13
CA SER A 107 45.75 -12.28 32.32
C SER A 107 44.34 -12.57 32.87
N GLY A 108 44.21 -13.51 33.82
CA GLY A 108 42.92 -13.98 34.35
C GLY A 108 42.32 -15.18 33.60
N GLU A 109 42.96 -15.62 32.51
CA GLU A 109 42.52 -16.80 31.76
C GLU A 109 42.67 -18.08 32.59
N ASN A 110 41.57 -18.82 32.75
CA ASN A 110 41.54 -20.10 33.45
C ASN A 110 41.48 -21.25 32.43
N GLU A 111 42.42 -22.19 32.50
CA GLU A 111 42.41 -23.42 31.73
C GLU A 111 42.15 -24.62 32.65
N TYR A 112 41.33 -25.55 32.16
CA TYR A 112 40.99 -26.80 32.83
C TYR A 112 41.43 -27.95 31.94
N LEU A 113 42.16 -28.92 32.47
CA LEU A 113 42.67 -30.04 31.69
C LEU A 113 42.39 -31.37 32.38
N ILE A 114 42.02 -32.38 31.59
CA ILE A 114 41.93 -33.78 32.00
C ILE A 114 42.92 -34.55 31.11
N ASN A 115 43.90 -35.24 31.71
CA ASN A 115 44.99 -35.93 31.01
C ASN A 115 45.66 -35.04 29.95
N ASP A 116 45.98 -33.80 30.33
CA ASP A 116 46.60 -32.77 29.48
C ASP A 116 45.76 -32.34 28.26
N THR A 117 44.50 -32.77 28.14
CA THR A 117 43.53 -32.28 27.13
C THR A 117 42.66 -31.16 27.68
N LYS A 118 42.42 -30.10 26.90
CA LYS A 118 41.54 -28.98 27.32
C LYS A 118 40.12 -29.49 27.54
N SER A 119 39.57 -29.16 28.71
CA SER A 119 38.25 -29.56 29.18
C SER A 119 37.49 -28.35 29.72
N ARG A 120 36.19 -28.51 29.96
CA ARG A 120 35.37 -27.49 30.62
C ARG A 120 35.28 -27.77 32.12
N LEU A 121 35.11 -26.72 32.92
CA LEU A 121 34.82 -26.88 34.35
C LEU A 121 33.56 -27.75 34.60
N LYS A 122 32.56 -27.70 33.71
CA LYS A 122 31.37 -28.58 33.77
C LYS A 122 31.78 -30.05 33.70
N GLU A 123 32.74 -30.41 32.84
CA GLU A 123 33.21 -31.79 32.66
C GLU A 123 33.98 -32.29 33.88
N ILE A 124 34.88 -31.46 34.45
CA ILE A 124 35.54 -31.79 35.73
C ILE A 124 34.51 -31.94 36.85
N GLY A 125 33.53 -31.05 36.93
CA GLY A 125 32.43 -31.14 37.89
C GLY A 125 31.65 -32.44 37.75
N THR A 126 31.28 -32.81 36.52
CA THR A 126 30.54 -34.06 36.23
C THR A 126 31.36 -35.31 36.51
N LEU A 127 32.67 -35.28 36.27
CA LEU A 127 33.58 -36.39 36.56
C LEU A 127 33.59 -36.75 38.05
N PHE A 128 33.43 -35.74 38.92
CA PHE A 128 33.38 -35.93 40.37
C PHE A 128 31.96 -35.90 40.97
N LEU A 129 30.91 -35.76 40.16
CA LEU A 129 29.53 -35.94 40.67
C LEU A 129 29.37 -37.36 41.19
N ASP A 130 28.70 -37.51 42.33
CA ASP A 130 28.43 -38.79 43.01
C ASP A 130 29.68 -39.53 43.54
N THR A 131 30.88 -38.95 43.40
CA THR A 131 32.13 -39.51 43.98
C THR A 131 32.40 -39.05 45.42
N GLY A 132 31.64 -38.06 45.89
CA GLY A 132 31.87 -37.39 47.17
C GLY A 132 33.08 -36.44 47.19
N ILE A 133 33.82 -36.28 46.08
CA ILE A 133 35.05 -35.45 45.94
C ILE A 133 34.82 -34.16 45.11
N GLY A 134 33.57 -33.88 44.67
CA GLY A 134 33.23 -32.69 43.89
C GLY A 134 33.16 -31.34 44.65
N LYS A 135 32.63 -30.30 43.99
CA LYS A 135 32.51 -28.92 44.53
C LYS A 135 31.80 -28.83 45.90
N THR A 136 30.83 -29.70 46.17
CA THR A 136 30.08 -29.79 47.43
C THR A 136 30.54 -30.92 48.33
N ALA A 137 31.69 -31.53 48.02
CA ALA A 137 32.26 -32.66 48.72
C ALA A 137 32.27 -32.51 50.25
N TYR A 138 31.69 -33.50 50.92
CA TYR A 138 31.92 -33.75 52.34
C TYR A 138 33.30 -34.37 52.61
N SER A 139 33.97 -34.91 51.58
CA SER A 139 35.30 -35.53 51.71
C SER A 139 36.44 -34.53 51.94
N VAL A 140 36.26 -33.25 51.58
CA VAL A 140 37.24 -32.20 51.83
C VAL A 140 36.69 -31.21 52.86
N ILE A 141 37.19 -31.33 54.09
CA ILE A 141 36.78 -30.52 55.24
C ILE A 141 37.77 -29.38 55.43
N GLY A 142 37.39 -28.20 54.97
CA GLY A 142 38.09 -26.94 55.26
C GLY A 142 37.73 -26.37 56.64
N GLN A 143 38.48 -25.35 57.06
CA GLN A 143 38.21 -24.65 58.32
C GLN A 143 36.78 -24.06 58.34
N GLY A 144 36.00 -24.33 59.40
CA GLY A 144 34.62 -23.86 59.56
C GLY A 144 33.54 -24.65 58.80
N LYS A 145 33.90 -25.60 57.94
CA LYS A 145 32.93 -26.37 57.13
C LYS A 145 32.08 -27.34 57.97
N VAL A 146 32.62 -27.85 59.08
CA VAL A 146 31.88 -28.73 60.01
C VAL A 146 30.71 -28.00 60.66
N GLU A 147 30.94 -26.79 61.15
CA GLU A 147 29.89 -25.95 61.75
C GLU A 147 28.80 -25.57 60.74
N ARG A 148 29.20 -25.32 59.47
CA ARG A 148 28.25 -25.05 58.38
C ARG A 148 27.34 -26.24 58.08
N ILE A 149 27.87 -27.47 58.08
CA ILE A 149 27.05 -28.67 57.82
C ILE A 149 26.02 -28.88 58.93
N ILE A 150 26.39 -28.62 60.19
CA ILE A 150 25.48 -28.75 61.34
C ILE A 150 24.36 -27.69 61.27
N ASN A 151 24.68 -26.48 60.81
CA ASN A 151 23.74 -25.37 60.69
C ASN A 151 23.03 -25.28 59.31
N SER A 152 23.22 -26.26 58.42
CA SER A 152 22.66 -26.23 57.08
C SER A 152 21.13 -26.41 57.07
N SER A 153 20.47 -25.82 56.08
CA SER A 153 19.02 -25.99 55.92
C SER A 153 18.66 -27.43 55.54
N PRO A 154 17.42 -27.90 55.81
CA PRO A 154 16.98 -29.24 55.40
C PRO A 154 17.16 -29.53 53.90
N LYS A 155 17.06 -28.50 53.05
CA LYS A 155 17.26 -28.61 51.59
C LYS A 155 18.74 -28.84 51.23
N GLU A 156 19.65 -28.18 51.94
CA GLU A 156 21.09 -28.38 51.75
C GLU A 156 21.53 -29.75 52.26
N ILE A 157 21.03 -30.16 53.43
CA ILE A 157 21.26 -31.50 54.00
C ILE A 157 20.74 -32.57 53.04
N LYS A 158 19.52 -32.40 52.50
CA LYS A 158 18.98 -33.30 51.47
C LYS A 158 19.91 -33.42 50.27
N SER A 159 20.41 -32.30 49.73
CA SER A 159 21.36 -32.32 48.60
C SER A 159 22.67 -33.05 48.94
N ILE A 160 23.16 -32.96 50.17
CA ILE A 160 24.34 -33.71 50.63
C ILE A 160 24.03 -35.21 50.69
N ILE A 161 22.85 -35.59 51.20
CA ILE A 161 22.40 -36.99 51.26
C ILE A 161 22.20 -37.57 49.85
N GLU A 162 21.60 -36.81 48.94
CA GLU A 162 21.38 -37.23 47.54
C GLU A 162 22.70 -37.43 46.79
N GLU A 163 23.72 -36.64 47.10
CA GLU A 163 25.08 -36.82 46.59
C GLU A 163 25.76 -38.06 47.16
N ALA A 164 25.62 -38.30 48.47
CA ALA A 164 26.14 -39.51 49.12
C ALA A 164 25.43 -40.79 48.64
N ALA A 165 24.14 -40.69 48.27
CA ALA A 165 23.35 -41.78 47.70
C ALA A 165 23.63 -42.00 46.19
N GLY A 166 24.45 -41.15 45.56
CA GLY A 166 24.83 -41.28 44.16
C GLY A 166 23.70 -41.09 43.15
N ILE A 167 22.65 -40.33 43.51
CA ILE A 167 21.49 -40.10 42.63
C ILE A 167 21.51 -38.73 41.94
N LYS A 168 22.50 -37.89 42.25
CA LYS A 168 22.57 -36.51 41.76
C LYS A 168 22.85 -36.43 40.27
N LYS A 169 23.74 -37.28 39.72
CA LYS A 169 24.01 -37.35 38.27
C LYS A 169 22.75 -37.71 37.48
N LEU A 170 21.97 -38.70 37.97
CA LEU A 170 20.72 -39.11 37.34
C LEU A 170 19.65 -38.01 37.39
N GLN A 171 19.51 -37.32 38.54
CA GLN A 171 18.58 -36.19 38.65
C GLN A 171 18.97 -35.03 37.74
N ALA A 172 20.26 -34.68 37.67
CA ALA A 172 20.77 -33.64 36.79
C ALA A 172 20.51 -33.96 35.31
N ASN A 173 20.80 -35.19 34.89
CA ASN A 173 20.53 -35.67 33.54
C ASN A 173 19.03 -35.63 33.21
N ARG A 174 18.15 -36.01 34.16
CA ARG A 174 16.70 -35.95 33.98
C ARG A 174 16.22 -34.52 33.75
N ILE A 175 16.69 -33.57 34.55
CA ILE A 175 16.30 -32.16 34.44
C ILE A 175 16.81 -31.56 33.11
N GLU A 176 18.04 -31.87 32.72
CA GLU A 176 18.61 -31.43 31.44
C GLU A 176 17.84 -32.03 30.25
N ALA A 177 17.50 -33.32 30.31
CA ALA A 177 16.67 -33.98 29.30
C ALA A 177 15.27 -33.38 29.21
N GLN A 178 14.61 -33.11 30.33
CA GLN A 178 13.30 -32.44 30.36
C GLN A 178 13.35 -31.04 29.76
N LYS A 179 14.40 -30.26 30.07
CA LYS A 179 14.61 -28.94 29.48
C LYS A 179 14.84 -29.01 27.97
N ASN A 180 15.62 -29.99 27.51
CA ASN A 180 15.85 -30.20 26.09
C ASN A 180 14.57 -30.62 25.36
N LEU A 181 13.75 -31.49 25.97
CA LEU A 181 12.46 -31.90 25.42
C LEU A 181 11.52 -30.70 25.23
N ALA A 182 11.37 -29.87 26.26
CA ALA A 182 10.54 -28.66 26.19
C ALA A 182 11.02 -27.68 25.10
N ASN A 183 12.34 -27.54 24.93
CA ASN A 183 12.89 -26.72 23.85
C ASN A 183 12.61 -27.32 22.46
N ILE A 184 12.62 -28.66 22.33
CA ILE A 184 12.30 -29.36 21.08
C ILE A 184 10.83 -29.17 20.74
N GLU A 185 9.92 -29.28 21.71
CA GLU A 185 8.48 -29.01 21.51
C GLU A 185 8.24 -27.60 20.95
N ILE A 186 8.86 -26.59 21.56
CA ILE A 186 8.78 -25.19 21.07
C ILE A 186 9.32 -25.06 19.63
N ASN A 187 10.37 -25.81 19.29
CA ASN A 187 10.93 -25.78 17.94
C ASN A 187 10.03 -26.52 16.93
N LEU A 188 9.36 -27.59 17.33
CA LEU A 188 8.38 -28.29 16.49
C LEU A 188 7.20 -27.38 16.17
N ASP A 189 6.67 -26.67 17.16
CA ASP A 189 5.58 -25.69 16.95
C ASP A 189 5.95 -24.62 15.92
N LYS A 190 7.21 -24.14 15.96
CA LYS A 190 7.73 -23.18 14.96
C LYS A 190 7.82 -23.79 13.57
N VAL A 191 8.28 -25.03 13.46
CA VAL A 191 8.37 -25.73 12.17
C VAL A 191 6.98 -25.95 11.58
N GLU A 192 6.00 -26.31 12.41
CA GLU A 192 4.61 -26.50 11.98
C GLU A 192 3.98 -25.18 11.51
N PHE A 193 4.24 -24.08 12.22
CA PHE A 193 3.84 -22.74 11.78
C PHE A 193 4.41 -22.39 10.40
N ILE A 194 5.73 -22.57 10.19
CA ILE A 194 6.39 -22.29 8.91
C ILE A 194 5.85 -23.18 7.80
N LEU A 195 5.57 -24.46 8.09
CA LEU A 195 4.98 -25.39 7.12
C LEU A 195 3.59 -24.94 6.68
N ASN A 196 2.76 -24.48 7.61
CA ASN A 196 1.42 -24.00 7.29
C ASN A 196 1.47 -22.72 6.45
N GLU A 197 2.31 -21.75 6.81
CA GLU A 197 2.52 -20.53 6.03
C GLU A 197 3.04 -20.85 4.61
N THR A 198 4.00 -21.77 4.51
CA THR A 198 4.57 -22.19 3.22
C THR A 198 3.51 -22.87 2.33
N ARG A 199 2.62 -23.68 2.92
CA ARG A 199 1.52 -24.32 2.19
C ARG A 199 0.51 -23.30 1.67
N GLU A 200 0.14 -22.30 2.48
CA GLU A 200 -0.74 -21.23 2.01
C GLU A 200 -0.11 -20.43 0.86
N ASN A 201 1.18 -20.12 0.97
CA ASN A 201 1.92 -19.44 -0.09
C ASN A 201 1.99 -20.28 -1.36
N LYS A 202 2.24 -21.59 -1.25
CA LYS A 202 2.19 -22.52 -2.39
C LYS A 202 0.83 -22.48 -3.08
N ASN A 203 -0.26 -22.58 -2.33
CA ASN A 203 -1.62 -22.57 -2.90
C ASN A 203 -1.96 -21.23 -3.59
N LYS A 204 -1.46 -20.11 -3.05
CA LYS A 204 -1.60 -18.79 -3.71
C LYS A 204 -0.84 -18.74 -5.03
N ILE A 205 0.41 -19.21 -5.05
CA ILE A 205 1.25 -19.25 -6.27
C ILE A 205 0.66 -20.19 -7.32
N GLU A 206 0.11 -21.34 -6.90
CA GLU A 206 -0.55 -22.29 -7.80
C GLU A 206 -1.75 -21.66 -8.52
N LYS A 207 -2.62 -20.95 -7.79
CA LYS A 207 -3.73 -20.19 -8.40
C LYS A 207 -3.24 -19.09 -9.34
N GLN A 208 -2.14 -18.41 -9.01
CA GLN A 208 -1.54 -17.40 -9.89
C GLN A 208 -0.98 -18.03 -11.16
N ALA A 209 -0.35 -19.21 -11.06
CA ALA A 209 0.16 -19.95 -12.20
C ALA A 209 -0.97 -20.43 -13.12
N GLU A 210 -2.08 -20.95 -12.57
CA GLU A 210 -3.27 -21.32 -13.35
C GLU A 210 -3.85 -20.12 -14.12
N LEU A 211 -3.98 -18.96 -13.46
CA LEU A 211 -4.44 -17.73 -14.11
C LEU A 211 -3.48 -17.25 -15.21
N ALA A 212 -2.18 -17.32 -14.96
CA ALA A 212 -1.16 -16.94 -15.94
C ALA A 212 -1.18 -17.88 -17.15
N GLN A 213 -1.34 -19.18 -16.93
CA GLN A 213 -1.48 -20.15 -18.02
C GLN A 213 -2.72 -19.87 -18.85
N LYS A 214 -3.87 -19.65 -18.20
CA LYS A 214 -5.12 -19.30 -18.89
C LYS A 214 -4.99 -18.00 -19.70
N TYR A 215 -4.24 -17.03 -19.20
CA TYR A 215 -3.93 -15.80 -19.94
C TYR A 215 -3.07 -16.08 -21.18
N ILE A 216 -2.04 -16.93 -21.07
CA ILE A 216 -1.21 -17.33 -22.22
C ILE A 216 -2.09 -18.01 -23.27
N ASP A 217 -2.92 -18.97 -22.88
CA ASP A 217 -3.80 -19.69 -23.79
C ASP A 217 -4.77 -18.73 -24.52
N LEU A 218 -5.42 -17.83 -23.79
CA LEU A 218 -6.32 -16.81 -24.38
C LEU A 218 -5.58 -15.81 -25.26
N ARG A 219 -4.34 -15.44 -24.92
CA ARG A 219 -3.50 -14.55 -25.73
C ARG A 219 -3.12 -15.22 -27.05
N ASP A 220 -2.79 -16.50 -27.01
CA ASP A 220 -2.44 -17.28 -28.19
C ASP A 220 -3.67 -17.50 -29.08
N GLU A 221 -4.84 -17.78 -28.48
CA GLU A 221 -6.12 -17.83 -29.20
C GLU A 221 -6.44 -16.49 -29.88
N LYS A 222 -6.33 -15.37 -29.16
CA LYS A 222 -6.50 -14.02 -29.72
C LYS A 222 -5.52 -13.76 -30.86
N SER A 223 -4.26 -14.15 -30.71
CA SER A 223 -3.22 -14.00 -31.74
C SER A 223 -3.56 -14.82 -32.99
N SER A 224 -4.04 -16.05 -32.83
CA SER A 224 -4.48 -16.92 -33.91
C SER A 224 -5.68 -16.31 -34.66
N LEU A 225 -6.70 -15.86 -33.93
CA LEU A 225 -7.87 -15.20 -34.51
C LEU A 225 -7.50 -13.91 -35.24
N ALA A 226 -6.64 -13.07 -34.66
CA ALA A 226 -6.15 -11.85 -35.30
C ALA A 226 -5.41 -12.15 -36.60
N LYS A 227 -4.54 -13.18 -36.62
CA LYS A 227 -3.89 -13.63 -37.87
C LYS A 227 -4.92 -14.07 -38.90
N GLY A 228 -5.96 -14.80 -38.49
CA GLY A 228 -7.06 -15.19 -39.36
C GLY A 228 -7.75 -13.98 -40.00
N ILE A 229 -8.12 -12.98 -39.19
CA ILE A 229 -8.73 -11.73 -39.67
C ILE A 229 -7.80 -11.02 -40.66
N TYR A 230 -6.51 -10.88 -40.33
CA TYR A 230 -5.56 -10.22 -41.22
C TYR A 230 -5.34 -10.97 -42.53
N ILE A 231 -5.34 -12.31 -42.51
CA ILE A 231 -5.27 -13.12 -43.73
C ILE A 231 -6.51 -12.85 -44.59
N THR A 232 -7.71 -12.88 -44.01
CA THR A 232 -8.95 -12.60 -44.76
C THR A 232 -8.98 -11.18 -45.33
N GLU A 233 -8.55 -10.18 -44.55
CA GLU A 233 -8.43 -8.79 -45.05
C GLU A 233 -7.41 -8.68 -46.19
N LEU A 234 -6.30 -9.41 -46.10
CA LEU A 234 -5.26 -9.43 -47.13
C LEU A 234 -5.80 -10.09 -48.41
N GLU A 235 -6.44 -11.25 -48.31
CA GLU A 235 -7.11 -11.92 -49.44
C GLU A 235 -8.16 -11.03 -50.11
N GLN A 236 -8.96 -10.32 -49.30
CA GLN A 236 -9.95 -9.37 -49.80
C GLN A 236 -9.28 -8.20 -50.55
N LYS A 237 -8.18 -7.66 -50.01
CA LYS A 237 -7.41 -6.58 -50.66
C LYS A 237 -6.71 -7.05 -51.93
N GLU A 238 -6.14 -8.26 -51.94
CA GLU A 238 -5.54 -8.86 -53.14
C GLU A 238 -6.58 -9.08 -54.23
N LYS A 239 -7.79 -9.55 -53.86
CA LYS A 239 -8.90 -9.66 -54.80
C LYS A 239 -9.30 -8.30 -55.38
N ASN A 240 -9.48 -7.29 -54.52
CA ASN A 240 -9.79 -5.93 -54.96
C ASN A 240 -8.68 -5.33 -55.83
N LEU A 241 -7.41 -5.64 -55.53
CA LEU A 241 -6.27 -5.21 -56.33
C LEU A 241 -6.33 -5.85 -57.72
N SER A 242 -6.55 -7.17 -57.81
CA SER A 242 -6.71 -7.87 -59.09
C SER A 242 -7.89 -7.33 -59.90
N GLU A 243 -9.03 -7.07 -59.26
CA GLU A 243 -10.18 -6.44 -59.93
C GLU A 243 -9.85 -5.04 -60.47
N ASN A 244 -9.15 -4.23 -59.69
CA ASN A 244 -8.71 -2.90 -60.10
C ASN A 244 -7.64 -2.93 -61.19
N GLU A 245 -6.72 -3.90 -61.18
CA GLU A 245 -5.74 -4.12 -62.24
C GLU A 245 -6.43 -4.48 -63.56
N ASN A 246 -7.43 -5.36 -63.51
CA ASN A 246 -8.25 -5.69 -64.68
C ASN A 246 -9.04 -4.46 -65.20
N ILE A 247 -9.57 -3.62 -64.32
CA ILE A 247 -10.24 -2.37 -64.69
C ILE A 247 -9.26 -1.39 -65.33
N LYS A 248 -8.06 -1.24 -64.75
CA LYS A 248 -6.99 -0.40 -65.29
C LYS A 248 -6.58 -0.86 -66.68
N GLU A 249 -6.40 -2.16 -66.89
CA GLU A 249 -6.04 -2.73 -68.20
C GLU A 249 -7.13 -2.43 -69.24
N LYS A 250 -8.41 -2.60 -68.89
CA LYS A 250 -9.55 -2.21 -69.75
C LYS A 250 -9.50 -0.73 -70.12
N TYR A 251 -9.35 0.17 -69.15
CA TYR A 251 -9.27 1.61 -69.46
C TYR A 251 -8.00 1.99 -70.22
N GLN A 252 -6.89 1.30 -70.02
CA GLN A 252 -5.69 1.49 -70.84
C GLN A 252 -5.93 1.08 -72.29
N THR A 253 -6.61 -0.05 -72.54
CA THR A 253 -7.01 -0.45 -73.90
C THR A 253 -7.98 0.55 -74.51
N GLU A 254 -8.97 1.04 -73.77
CA GLU A 254 -9.93 2.03 -74.25
C GLU A 254 -9.26 3.39 -74.56
N CYS A 255 -8.34 3.85 -73.71
CA CYS A 255 -7.53 5.04 -73.97
C CYS A 255 -6.66 4.86 -75.22
N PHE A 256 -6.06 3.69 -75.42
CA PHE A 256 -5.28 3.40 -76.62
C PHE A 256 -6.15 3.46 -77.88
N ASP A 257 -7.33 2.84 -77.86
CA ASP A 257 -8.29 2.86 -78.97
C ASP A 257 -8.80 4.28 -79.26
N LEU A 258 -9.10 5.07 -78.22
CA LEU A 258 -9.51 6.47 -78.35
C LEU A 258 -8.39 7.33 -78.91
N GLN A 259 -7.14 7.08 -78.51
CA GLN A 259 -5.99 7.81 -79.02
C GLN A 259 -5.70 7.44 -80.48
N GLU A 260 -5.88 6.20 -80.88
CA GLU A 260 -5.81 5.80 -82.29
C GLU A 260 -6.93 6.48 -83.12
N LYS A 261 -8.16 6.53 -82.61
CA LYS A 261 -9.27 7.25 -83.24
C LYS A 261 -8.99 8.75 -83.35
N LEU A 262 -8.42 9.37 -82.32
CA LEU A 262 -8.04 10.77 -82.34
C LEU A 262 -6.97 11.03 -83.40
N ASN A 263 -5.93 10.19 -83.47
CA ASN A 263 -4.88 10.32 -84.48
C ASN A 263 -5.45 10.19 -85.91
N LYS A 264 -6.32 9.21 -86.17
CA LYS A 264 -7.03 9.08 -87.46
C LYS A 264 -7.86 10.32 -87.79
N THR A 265 -8.51 10.91 -86.78
CA THR A 265 -9.33 12.11 -86.96
C THR A 265 -8.46 13.34 -87.25
N LEU A 266 -7.31 13.47 -86.57
CA LEU A 266 -6.35 14.54 -86.82
C LEU A 266 -5.72 14.42 -88.22
N GLU A 267 -5.36 13.21 -88.65
CA GLU A 267 -4.91 12.94 -90.02
C GLU A 267 -5.99 13.34 -91.03
N ARG A 268 -7.25 12.95 -90.79
CA ARG A 268 -8.37 13.34 -91.65
C ARG A 268 -8.55 14.86 -91.68
N LEU A 269 -8.42 15.54 -90.55
CA LEU A 269 -8.53 16.99 -90.47
C LEU A 269 -7.42 17.69 -91.26
N ASN A 270 -6.17 17.21 -91.16
CA ASN A 270 -5.06 17.68 -91.99
C ASN A 270 -5.34 17.47 -93.48
N THR A 271 -5.90 16.31 -93.88
CA THR A 271 -6.27 16.10 -95.30
C THR A 271 -7.34 17.08 -95.76
N ILE A 272 -8.36 17.36 -94.94
CA ILE A 272 -9.42 18.32 -95.26
C ILE A 272 -8.86 19.75 -95.36
N ASP A 273 -7.90 20.13 -94.50
CA ASP A 273 -7.27 21.44 -94.59
C ASP A 273 -6.43 21.59 -95.87
N LEU A 274 -5.75 20.53 -96.32
CA LEU A 274 -5.07 20.49 -97.61
C LEU A 274 -6.05 20.59 -98.79
N GLU A 275 -7.15 19.83 -98.76
CA GLU A 275 -8.22 19.92 -99.77
C GLU A 275 -8.81 21.34 -99.82
N LYS A 276 -9.00 21.99 -98.67
CA LYS A 276 -9.49 23.37 -98.57
C LYS A 276 -8.50 24.38 -99.14
N GLU A 277 -7.21 24.20 -98.93
CA GLU A 277 -6.15 24.99 -99.55
C GLU A 277 -6.17 24.85 -101.08
N GLU A 278 -6.36 23.64 -101.60
CA GLU A 278 -6.51 23.39 -103.04
C GLU A 278 -7.74 24.08 -103.61
N VAL A 279 -8.92 23.91 -102.98
CA VAL A 279 -10.16 24.59 -103.40
C VAL A 279 -10.02 26.12 -103.36
N LYS A 280 -9.30 26.67 -102.38
CA LYS A 280 -8.99 28.12 -102.36
C LYS A 280 -8.13 28.53 -103.56
N LYS A 281 -7.12 27.75 -103.93
CA LYS A 281 -6.28 28.01 -105.11
C LYS A 281 -7.12 27.95 -106.40
N GLU A 282 -7.99 26.95 -106.54
CA GLU A 282 -8.90 26.84 -107.67
C GLU A 282 -9.86 28.04 -107.73
N LYS A 283 -10.44 28.44 -106.59
CA LYS A 283 -11.31 29.61 -106.53
C LYS A 283 -10.58 30.89 -106.96
N LEU A 284 -9.35 31.11 -106.50
CA LEU A 284 -8.55 32.26 -106.92
C LEU A 284 -8.27 32.27 -108.43
N LEU A 285 -8.03 31.09 -109.02
CA LEU A 285 -7.86 30.93 -110.46
C LEU A 285 -9.16 31.20 -111.23
N ILE A 286 -10.30 30.75 -110.70
CA ILE A 286 -11.62 31.03 -111.28
C ILE A 286 -11.93 32.52 -111.18
N ASP A 287 -11.63 33.17 -110.05
CA ASP A 287 -11.84 34.61 -109.86
C ASP A 287 -10.96 35.46 -110.79
N SER A 288 -9.70 35.06 -111.01
CA SER A 288 -8.84 35.73 -111.99
C SER A 288 -9.39 35.58 -113.41
N ARG A 289 -9.83 34.38 -113.79
CA ARG A 289 -10.43 34.12 -115.10
C ARG A 289 -11.77 34.83 -115.30
N ASN A 290 -12.59 34.93 -114.25
CA ASN A 290 -13.82 35.73 -114.26
C ASN A 290 -13.51 37.22 -114.46
N LYS A 291 -12.42 37.73 -113.86
CA LYS A 291 -11.99 39.11 -114.05
C LYS A 291 -11.53 39.36 -115.49
N GLU A 292 -10.76 38.44 -116.07
CA GLU A 292 -10.38 38.50 -117.50
C GLU A 292 -11.61 38.49 -118.41
N LEU A 293 -12.55 37.57 -118.18
CA LEU A 293 -13.80 37.52 -118.95
C LEU A 293 -14.62 38.80 -118.82
N ARG A 294 -14.70 39.39 -117.63
CA ARG A 294 -15.37 40.69 -117.43
C ARG A 294 -14.69 41.82 -118.20
N ASN A 295 -13.35 41.83 -118.25
CA ASN A 295 -12.61 42.80 -119.05
C ASN A 295 -12.92 42.62 -120.55
N ILE A 296 -12.91 41.39 -121.04
CA ILE A 296 -13.25 41.06 -122.43
C ILE A 296 -14.70 41.49 -122.75
N ILE A 297 -15.66 41.21 -121.86
CA ILE A 297 -17.05 41.65 -122.02
C ILE A 297 -17.11 43.18 -122.08
N SER A 298 -16.41 43.89 -121.19
CA SER A 298 -16.39 45.35 -121.21
C SER A 298 -15.80 45.92 -122.50
N GLU A 299 -14.73 45.31 -123.03
CA GLU A 299 -14.17 45.68 -124.34
C GLU A 299 -15.18 45.45 -125.46
N LYS A 300 -15.86 44.30 -125.46
CA LYS A 300 -16.90 43.99 -126.47
C LYS A 300 -18.12 44.90 -126.35
N GLU A 301 -18.51 45.31 -125.14
CA GLU A 301 -19.57 46.30 -124.91
C GLU A 301 -19.18 47.70 -125.40
N LYS A 302 -17.92 48.11 -125.18
CA LYS A 302 -17.38 49.36 -125.76
C LYS A 302 -17.37 49.32 -127.28
N GLU A 303 -16.90 48.22 -127.88
CA GLU A 303 -16.96 48.03 -129.33
C GLU A 303 -18.41 48.11 -129.84
N LYS A 304 -19.36 47.44 -129.17
CA LYS A 304 -20.79 47.50 -129.51
C LYS A 304 -21.33 48.94 -129.44
N ALA A 305 -21.00 49.69 -128.39
CA ALA A 305 -21.45 51.07 -128.22
C ALA A 305 -20.93 51.99 -129.33
N VAL A 306 -19.63 51.89 -129.67
CA VAL A 306 -19.02 52.64 -130.79
C VAL A 306 -19.67 52.26 -132.12
N THR A 307 -19.99 50.98 -132.31
CA THR A 307 -20.63 50.51 -133.53
C THR A 307 -22.09 50.97 -133.64
N SER A 308 -22.83 51.00 -132.51
CA SER A 308 -24.19 51.55 -132.48
C SER A 308 -24.21 53.07 -132.71
N GLU A 309 -23.24 53.81 -132.18
CA GLU A 309 -23.13 55.24 -132.41
C GLU A 309 -22.81 55.56 -133.89
N ARG A 310 -21.93 54.76 -134.51
CA ARG A 310 -21.69 54.83 -135.96
C ARG A 310 -22.96 54.52 -136.76
N LEU A 311 -23.75 53.54 -136.35
CA LEU A 311 -25.01 53.20 -137.01
C LEU A 311 -26.03 54.33 -136.91
N ASP A 312 -26.15 54.96 -135.74
CA ASP A 312 -27.07 56.09 -135.52
C ASP A 312 -26.63 57.34 -136.28
N ASN A 313 -25.33 57.59 -136.41
CA ASN A 313 -24.82 58.68 -137.27
C ASN A 313 -25.14 58.43 -138.75
N VAL A 314 -24.96 57.19 -139.25
CA VAL A 314 -25.33 56.85 -140.63
C VAL A 314 -26.85 56.97 -140.86
N LYS A 315 -27.67 56.60 -139.86
CA LYS A 315 -29.13 56.81 -139.92
C LYS A 315 -29.50 58.29 -139.95
N LYS A 316 -28.85 59.14 -139.15
CA LYS A 316 -29.06 60.60 -139.15
C LYS A 316 -28.63 61.21 -140.49
N GLU A 317 -27.49 60.80 -141.05
CA GLU A 317 -27.07 61.25 -142.39
C GLU A 317 -28.05 60.85 -143.49
N LYS A 318 -28.62 59.64 -143.40
CA LYS A 318 -29.65 59.17 -144.35
C LYS A 318 -30.92 60.04 -144.27
N LEU A 319 -31.39 60.35 -143.05
CA LEU A 319 -32.58 61.18 -142.82
C LEU A 319 -32.41 62.61 -143.35
N VAL A 320 -31.23 63.21 -143.14
CA VAL A 320 -30.89 64.55 -143.68
C VAL A 320 -30.86 64.54 -145.21
N LYS A 321 -30.40 63.46 -145.85
CA LYS A 321 -30.41 63.33 -147.32
C LYS A 321 -31.82 63.09 -147.88
N GLU A 322 -32.67 62.37 -147.17
CA GLU A 322 -34.08 62.15 -147.56
C GLU A 322 -34.90 63.45 -147.45
N GLU A 323 -34.68 64.29 -146.43
CA GLU A 323 -35.28 65.64 -146.33
C GLU A 323 -34.76 66.60 -147.41
N TYR A 324 -33.48 66.49 -147.81
CA TYR A 324 -32.89 67.31 -148.86
C TYR A 324 -33.46 67.00 -150.26
N ILE A 325 -33.80 65.73 -150.54
CA ILE A 325 -34.44 65.32 -151.80
C ILE A 325 -35.87 65.88 -151.90
N LEU A 326 -36.65 65.80 -150.81
CA LEU A 326 -38.01 66.34 -150.75
C LEU A 326 -38.07 67.88 -150.87
N HIS A 327 -37.04 68.56 -150.36
CA HIS A 327 -36.88 70.00 -150.51
C HIS A 327 -36.46 70.40 -151.94
N LEU A 328 -35.73 69.55 -152.68
CA LEU A 328 -35.32 69.83 -154.06
C LEU A 328 -36.48 69.68 -155.06
N ASP A 329 -37.34 68.68 -154.89
CA ASP A 329 -38.51 68.47 -155.77
C ASP A 329 -39.51 69.64 -155.66
N ASN A 330 -39.78 70.14 -154.46
CA ASN A 330 -40.63 71.32 -154.22
C ASN A 330 -39.99 72.65 -154.72
N LYS A 331 -38.67 72.69 -154.92
CA LYS A 331 -37.93 73.88 -155.38
C LYS A 331 -37.89 73.98 -156.90
N ILE A 332 -38.04 72.86 -157.61
CA ILE A 332 -38.14 72.82 -159.08
C ILE A 332 -39.51 73.36 -159.55
N GLU A 333 -40.59 73.07 -158.81
CA GLU A 333 -41.94 73.53 -159.14
C GLU A 333 -42.13 75.05 -158.89
N LYS A 334 -41.59 75.57 -157.78
CA LYS A 334 -41.65 77.02 -157.45
C LYS A 334 -40.68 77.90 -158.26
N LYS A 335 -39.58 77.35 -158.80
CA LYS A 335 -38.63 78.12 -159.61
C LYS A 335 -39.11 78.42 -161.04
N VAL A 336 -40.13 77.73 -161.53
CA VAL A 336 -40.80 78.05 -162.81
C VAL A 336 -41.71 79.28 -162.67
N GLU A 337 -42.29 79.52 -161.49
CA GLU A 337 -43.07 80.73 -161.17
C GLU A 337 -42.19 81.92 -160.70
N GLU A 338 -41.04 81.68 -160.06
CA GLU A 338 -40.15 82.76 -159.61
C GLU A 338 -39.33 83.46 -160.73
N VAL A 339 -39.24 82.88 -161.94
CA VAL A 339 -38.58 83.53 -163.10
C VAL A 339 -39.37 84.75 -163.61
N THR A 340 -40.67 84.84 -163.31
CA THR A 340 -41.51 85.98 -163.69
C THR A 340 -41.56 87.09 -162.64
N GLU A 341 -41.29 86.81 -161.36
CA GLU A 341 -41.32 87.81 -160.27
C GLU A 341 -39.94 88.32 -159.80
N LEU A 342 -38.84 87.54 -159.94
CA LEU A 342 -37.48 87.94 -159.52
C LEU A 342 -36.84 89.05 -160.38
N LYS A 343 -37.56 89.59 -161.36
CA LYS A 343 -37.18 90.83 -162.05
C LYS A 343 -37.36 92.08 -161.17
N ASN A 344 -38.16 92.04 -160.10
CA ASN A 344 -38.62 93.27 -159.42
C ASN A 344 -38.18 93.47 -157.96
N LYS A 345 -37.55 92.50 -157.27
CA LYS A 345 -37.22 92.62 -155.82
C LYS A 345 -35.73 92.48 -155.45
N LYS A 346 -34.84 92.51 -156.44
CA LYS A 346 -33.38 92.47 -156.29
C LYS A 346 -32.80 93.63 -155.46
N ASP A 347 -33.53 94.73 -155.27
CA ASP A 347 -32.95 95.96 -154.74
C ASP A 347 -33.13 96.18 -153.23
N GLU A 348 -33.85 95.30 -152.52
CA GLU A 348 -34.14 95.55 -151.09
C GLU A 348 -33.24 94.79 -150.12
N ILE A 349 -32.04 94.43 -150.57
CA ILE A 349 -30.84 94.69 -149.79
C ILE A 349 -30.93 94.20 -148.33
N SER A 350 -30.28 93.09 -148.04
CA SER A 350 -28.83 93.13 -147.75
C SER A 350 -28.43 94.06 -146.59
N LYS A 351 -29.36 94.51 -145.74
CA LYS A 351 -29.10 95.44 -144.63
C LYS A 351 -29.00 94.81 -143.23
N ASN A 352 -29.64 93.67 -142.96
CA ASN A 352 -29.77 93.17 -141.57
C ASN A 352 -28.83 92.00 -141.19
N ILE A 353 -27.95 91.55 -142.09
CA ILE A 353 -27.08 90.38 -141.88
C ILE A 353 -25.82 90.69 -141.02
N VAL A 354 -25.59 91.93 -140.60
CA VAL A 354 -24.34 92.35 -139.92
C VAL A 354 -24.42 92.31 -138.37
N GLU A 355 -25.60 92.25 -137.74
CA GLU A 355 -25.72 92.43 -136.27
C GLU A 355 -25.60 91.14 -135.42
N MET A 356 -25.82 89.94 -135.97
CA MET A 356 -25.82 88.68 -135.18
C MET A 356 -24.44 88.05 -134.93
N ALA A 357 -23.35 88.64 -135.45
CA ALA A 357 -22.00 88.10 -135.36
C ALA A 357 -21.30 88.29 -133.98
N ALA A 358 -21.89 89.03 -133.03
CA ALA A 358 -21.25 89.40 -131.77
C ALA A 358 -21.52 88.46 -130.57
N ALA A 359 -22.52 87.58 -130.61
CA ALA A 359 -22.96 86.79 -129.43
C ALA A 359 -22.19 85.47 -129.19
N ASN A 360 -21.42 84.96 -130.16
CA ASN A 360 -20.82 83.62 -130.09
C ASN A 360 -19.47 83.54 -129.34
N LYS A 361 -18.92 84.67 -128.87
CA LYS A 361 -17.58 84.72 -128.25
C LYS A 361 -17.59 84.54 -126.72
N GLU A 362 -18.76 84.51 -126.09
CA GLU A 362 -18.92 84.46 -124.63
C GLU A 362 -19.02 83.03 -124.06
N PHE A 363 -19.42 82.05 -124.88
CA PHE A 363 -19.63 80.66 -124.44
C PHE A 363 -18.34 79.81 -124.42
N GLU A 364 -17.33 80.12 -125.23
CA GLU A 364 -16.05 79.38 -125.26
C GLU A 364 -15.22 79.54 -123.97
N ASN A 365 -15.32 80.68 -123.27
CA ASN A 365 -14.56 80.94 -122.04
C ASN A 365 -15.11 80.23 -120.80
N LYS A 366 -16.36 79.74 -120.83
CA LYS A 366 -17.04 79.12 -119.67
C LYS A 366 -16.80 77.60 -119.57
N ILE A 367 -16.36 76.97 -120.65
CA ILE A 367 -16.11 75.52 -120.73
C ILE A 367 -14.71 75.17 -120.19
N LEU A 368 -13.70 76.01 -120.44
CA LEU A 368 -12.32 75.82 -119.96
C LEU A 368 -12.16 75.90 -118.42
N SER A 369 -13.05 76.60 -117.71
CA SER A 369 -12.97 76.74 -116.24
C SER A 369 -13.56 75.57 -115.44
N LEU A 370 -14.37 74.72 -116.06
CA LEU A 370 -15.05 73.61 -115.37
C LEU A 370 -14.27 72.29 -115.43
N GLU A 371 -13.38 72.11 -116.41
CA GLU A 371 -12.54 70.90 -116.56
C GLU A 371 -11.38 70.84 -115.54
N THR A 372 -10.87 71.98 -115.08
CA THR A 372 -9.81 72.07 -114.05
C THR A 372 -10.31 71.74 -112.63
N ILE A 373 -11.60 71.91 -112.35
CA ILE A 373 -12.21 71.59 -111.04
C ILE A 373 -12.50 70.08 -110.91
N LYS A 374 -12.75 69.38 -112.02
CA LYS A 374 -13.09 67.95 -112.03
C LYS A 374 -11.90 67.06 -111.68
N THR A 375 -10.70 67.40 -112.16
CA THR A 375 -9.46 66.65 -111.94
C THR A 375 -8.94 66.77 -110.50
N GLN A 376 -9.10 67.94 -109.85
CA GLN A 376 -8.71 68.10 -108.44
C GLN A 376 -9.63 67.35 -107.45
N LYS A 377 -10.89 67.09 -107.84
CA LYS A 377 -11.86 66.41 -106.97
C LYS A 377 -11.73 64.89 -107.01
N SER A 378 -11.24 64.28 -108.10
CA SER A 378 -11.05 62.82 -108.17
C SER A 378 -9.91 62.34 -107.27
N ASP A 379 -8.80 63.07 -107.22
CA ASP A 379 -7.61 62.67 -106.46
C ASP A 379 -7.84 62.78 -104.94
N LEU A 380 -8.70 63.71 -104.50
CA LEU A 380 -9.14 63.84 -103.12
C LEU A 380 -10.07 62.70 -102.66
N ILE A 381 -10.88 62.14 -103.56
CA ILE A 381 -11.79 61.03 -103.26
C ILE A 381 -11.02 59.71 -103.13
N GLU A 382 -10.01 59.48 -103.97
CA GLU A 382 -9.20 58.26 -103.92
C GLU A 382 -8.36 58.17 -102.63
N ASN A 383 -7.76 59.27 -102.18
CA ASN A 383 -7.01 59.32 -100.92
C ASN A 383 -7.91 59.16 -99.67
N ARG A 384 -9.13 59.70 -99.69
CA ARG A 384 -10.09 59.50 -98.58
C ARG A 384 -10.56 58.05 -98.50
N ASN A 385 -10.79 57.39 -99.63
CA ASN A 385 -11.25 56.00 -99.64
C ASN A 385 -10.19 55.00 -99.13
N LYS A 386 -8.89 55.26 -99.35
CA LYS A 386 -7.80 54.48 -98.72
C LYS A 386 -7.82 54.64 -97.20
N LYS A 387 -7.90 55.89 -96.71
CA LYS A 387 -7.93 56.18 -95.26
C LYS A 387 -9.14 55.54 -94.55
N VAL A 388 -10.30 55.49 -95.21
CA VAL A 388 -11.51 54.85 -94.66
C VAL A 388 -11.33 53.34 -94.52
N ARG A 389 -10.76 52.66 -95.52
CA ARG A 389 -10.49 51.21 -95.44
C ARG A 389 -9.53 50.84 -94.32
N ASP A 390 -8.47 51.62 -94.15
CA ASP A 390 -7.48 51.37 -93.10
C ASP A 390 -8.13 51.49 -91.71
N LEU A 391 -8.97 52.52 -91.50
CA LEU A 391 -9.72 52.71 -90.25
C LEU A 391 -10.80 51.63 -90.02
N GLU A 392 -11.37 51.07 -91.09
CA GLU A 392 -12.38 50.00 -90.99
C GLU A 392 -11.75 48.66 -90.58
N LEU A 393 -10.56 48.36 -91.10
CA LEU A 393 -9.74 47.23 -90.68
C LEU A 393 -9.30 47.35 -89.21
N GLU A 394 -8.84 48.54 -88.82
CA GLU A 394 -8.44 48.82 -87.43
C GLU A 394 -9.63 48.68 -86.46
N LYS A 395 -10.81 49.19 -86.84
CA LYS A 395 -12.06 49.01 -86.09
C LYS A 395 -12.43 47.52 -85.94
N GLN A 396 -12.26 46.71 -86.98
CA GLN A 396 -12.58 45.28 -86.94
C GLN A 396 -11.65 44.52 -85.99
N LEU A 397 -10.35 44.83 -86.01
CA LEU A 397 -9.36 44.22 -85.11
C LEU A 397 -9.66 44.57 -83.64
N VAL A 398 -9.92 45.85 -83.35
CA VAL A 398 -10.30 46.30 -82.00
C VAL A 398 -11.63 45.67 -81.55
N SER A 399 -12.60 45.52 -82.45
CA SER A 399 -13.89 44.87 -82.12
C SER A 399 -13.73 43.39 -81.74
N ASN A 400 -12.84 42.66 -82.42
CA ASN A 400 -12.55 41.27 -82.08
C ASN A 400 -11.78 41.14 -80.75
N GLU A 401 -10.88 42.08 -80.46
CA GLU A 401 -10.21 42.14 -79.16
C GLU A 401 -11.19 42.44 -78.01
N ILE A 402 -12.15 43.34 -78.22
CA ILE A 402 -13.22 43.62 -77.26
C ILE A 402 -14.06 42.36 -77.01
N GLU A 403 -14.51 41.65 -78.05
CA GLU A 403 -15.33 40.43 -77.89
C GLU A 403 -14.57 39.32 -77.14
N ASN A 404 -13.26 39.17 -77.40
CA ASN A 404 -12.42 38.19 -76.71
C ASN A 404 -12.22 38.56 -75.23
N ASN A 405 -12.02 39.85 -74.94
CA ASN A 405 -11.89 40.34 -73.57
C ASN A 405 -13.22 40.26 -72.80
N GLU A 406 -14.37 40.48 -73.45
CA GLU A 406 -15.69 40.28 -72.85
C GLU A 406 -15.94 38.81 -72.49
N LYS A 407 -15.53 37.86 -73.34
CA LYS A 407 -15.60 36.43 -73.02
C LYS A 407 -14.70 36.05 -71.84
N LYS A 408 -13.47 36.58 -71.78
CA LYS A 408 -12.55 36.38 -70.64
C LYS A 408 -13.05 37.02 -69.36
N LEU A 409 -13.68 38.19 -69.44
CA LEU A 409 -14.29 38.86 -68.29
C LEU A 409 -15.46 38.02 -67.74
N LYS A 410 -16.30 37.48 -68.62
CA LYS A 410 -17.43 36.63 -68.25
C LYS A 410 -16.96 35.32 -67.60
N SER A 411 -15.97 34.64 -68.16
CA SER A 411 -15.42 33.42 -67.54
C SER A 411 -14.78 33.71 -66.17
N SER A 412 -14.08 34.84 -66.03
CA SER A 412 -13.52 35.26 -64.74
C SER A 412 -14.61 35.62 -63.72
N GLN A 413 -15.73 36.20 -64.16
CA GLN A 413 -16.87 36.49 -63.28
C GLN A 413 -17.56 35.21 -62.81
N ASP A 414 -17.75 34.23 -63.69
CA ASP A 414 -18.31 32.92 -63.35
C ASP A 414 -17.40 32.16 -62.35
N GLU A 415 -16.07 32.23 -62.52
CA GLU A 415 -15.10 31.68 -61.57
C GLU A 415 -15.18 32.37 -60.20
N VAL A 416 -15.25 33.71 -60.17
CA VAL A 416 -15.41 34.46 -58.91
C VAL A 416 -16.72 34.12 -58.21
N GLU A 417 -17.81 33.90 -58.95
CA GLU A 417 -19.10 33.52 -58.37
C GLU A 417 -19.09 32.09 -57.81
N ASN A 418 -18.41 31.16 -58.49
CA ASN A 418 -18.17 29.81 -57.96
C ASN A 418 -17.32 29.84 -56.68
N PHE A 419 -16.21 30.60 -56.67
CA PHE A 419 -15.38 30.74 -55.46
C PHE A 419 -16.15 31.40 -54.30
N LYS A 420 -17.06 32.33 -54.57
CA LYS A 420 -17.95 32.89 -53.53
C LYS A 420 -18.88 31.85 -52.94
N LYS A 421 -19.47 30.98 -53.77
CA LYS A 421 -20.33 29.87 -53.30
C LYS A 421 -19.54 28.86 -52.47
N GLU A 422 -18.35 28.47 -52.93
CA GLU A 422 -17.46 27.59 -52.16
C GLU A 422 -17.05 28.21 -50.83
N LEU A 423 -16.75 29.52 -50.80
CA LEU A 423 -16.44 30.25 -49.57
C LEU A 423 -17.64 30.30 -48.60
N GLU A 424 -18.85 30.52 -49.11
CA GLU A 424 -20.07 30.50 -48.28
C GLU A 424 -20.34 29.12 -47.69
N GLU A 425 -20.17 28.05 -48.48
CA GLU A 425 -20.32 26.67 -47.99
C GLU A 425 -19.23 26.32 -46.96
N ALA A 426 -17.98 26.73 -47.20
CA ALA A 426 -16.89 26.55 -46.26
C ALA A 426 -17.14 27.30 -44.95
N ASN A 427 -17.63 28.54 -45.01
CA ASN A 427 -17.99 29.33 -43.82
C ASN A 427 -19.15 28.72 -43.04
N LYS A 428 -20.18 28.17 -43.72
CA LYS A 428 -21.26 27.44 -43.05
C LYS A 428 -20.75 26.19 -42.32
N LYS A 429 -19.87 25.41 -42.97
CA LYS A 429 -19.24 24.24 -42.35
C LYS A 429 -18.36 24.64 -41.16
N LEU A 430 -17.63 25.74 -41.27
CA LEU A 430 -16.77 26.25 -40.20
C LEU A 430 -17.59 26.72 -38.98
N LEU A 431 -18.72 27.40 -39.22
CA LEU A 431 -19.65 27.79 -38.14
C LEU A 431 -20.24 26.57 -37.44
N ALA A 432 -20.76 25.59 -38.19
CA ALA A 432 -21.31 24.36 -37.62
C ALA A 432 -20.27 23.57 -36.80
N ASN A 433 -19.04 23.46 -37.31
CA ASN A 433 -17.94 22.80 -36.59
C ASN A 433 -17.53 23.58 -35.34
N ASN A 434 -17.59 24.91 -35.34
CA ASN A 434 -17.31 25.71 -34.15
C ASN A 434 -18.41 25.53 -33.08
N GLU A 435 -19.68 25.51 -33.47
CA GLU A 435 -20.78 25.22 -32.56
C GLU A 435 -20.66 23.81 -31.94
N GLU A 436 -20.33 22.81 -32.75
CA GLU A 436 -20.09 21.44 -32.28
C GLU A 436 -18.88 21.37 -31.35
N LYS A 437 -17.78 22.06 -31.69
CA LYS A 437 -16.59 22.17 -30.85
C LYS A 437 -16.90 22.82 -29.50
N ASP A 438 -17.68 23.91 -29.48
CA ASP A 438 -18.04 24.61 -28.25
C ASP A 438 -18.97 23.77 -27.37
N LEU A 439 -19.89 23.00 -27.98
CA LEU A 439 -20.73 22.04 -27.27
C LEU A 439 -19.89 20.92 -26.64
N VAL A 440 -18.99 20.30 -27.41
CA VAL A 440 -18.10 19.24 -26.91
C VAL A 440 -17.16 19.78 -25.84
N HIS A 441 -16.66 21.01 -25.98
CA HIS A 441 -15.82 21.65 -24.97
C HIS A 441 -16.60 21.87 -23.67
N SER A 442 -17.84 22.33 -23.75
CA SER A 442 -18.71 22.50 -22.58
C SER A 442 -19.01 21.17 -21.88
N GLN A 443 -19.24 20.09 -22.64
CA GLN A 443 -19.42 18.74 -22.10
C GLN A 443 -18.14 18.20 -21.45
N LEU A 444 -16.97 18.49 -22.04
CA LEU A 444 -15.68 18.10 -21.49
C LEU A 444 -15.43 18.77 -20.14
N GLU A 445 -15.67 20.08 -20.03
CA GLU A 445 -15.49 20.81 -18.78
C GLU A 445 -16.46 20.32 -17.69
N ALA A 446 -17.73 20.06 -18.03
CA ALA A 446 -18.68 19.46 -17.10
C ALA A 446 -18.23 18.07 -16.60
N ARG A 447 -17.70 17.23 -17.51
CA ARG A 447 -17.16 15.92 -17.14
C ARG A 447 -15.88 16.00 -16.30
N LYS A 448 -15.01 16.98 -16.55
CA LYS A 448 -13.85 17.23 -15.68
C LYS A 448 -14.30 17.64 -14.28
N GLU A 449 -15.31 18.49 -14.16
CA GLU A 449 -15.83 18.91 -12.85
C GLU A 449 -16.51 17.75 -12.10
N GLU A 450 -17.20 16.84 -12.80
CA GLU A 450 -17.71 15.61 -12.20
C GLU A 450 -16.57 14.68 -11.76
N LEU A 451 -15.51 14.57 -12.56
CA LEU A 451 -14.34 13.76 -12.24
C LEU A 451 -13.64 14.28 -10.98
N THR A 452 -13.39 15.60 -10.88
CA THR A 452 -12.75 16.19 -9.71
C THR A 452 -13.58 15.98 -8.44
N LYS A 453 -14.90 16.18 -8.50
CA LYS A 453 -15.80 15.90 -7.36
C LYS A 453 -15.78 14.42 -6.96
N THR A 454 -15.65 13.52 -7.94
CA THR A 454 -15.56 12.08 -7.69
C THR A 454 -14.22 11.71 -7.05
N GLU A 455 -13.12 12.30 -7.51
CA GLU A 455 -11.77 12.12 -6.94
C GLU A 455 -11.71 12.63 -5.49
N GLU A 456 -12.21 13.84 -5.22
CA GLU A 456 -12.29 14.40 -3.86
C GLU A 456 -13.13 13.50 -2.93
N ARG A 457 -14.26 13.00 -3.43
CA ARG A 457 -15.12 12.08 -2.65
C ARG A 457 -14.43 10.75 -2.40
N ASN A 458 -13.66 10.24 -3.36
CA ASN A 458 -12.91 9.01 -3.20
C ASN A 458 -11.78 9.18 -2.18
N GLU A 459 -11.03 10.28 -2.24
CA GLU A 459 -9.99 10.61 -1.26
C GLU A 459 -10.58 10.75 0.15
N PHE A 460 -11.73 11.42 0.30
CA PHE A 460 -12.46 11.50 1.56
C PHE A 460 -12.85 10.12 2.10
N LEU A 461 -13.42 9.24 1.26
CA LEU A 461 -13.82 7.89 1.66
C LEU A 461 -12.62 7.01 2.03
N VAL A 462 -11.50 7.12 1.31
CA VAL A 462 -10.26 6.40 1.65
C VAL A 462 -9.72 6.84 3.01
N ASN A 463 -9.76 8.14 3.29
CA ASN A 463 -9.35 8.67 4.59
C ASN A 463 -10.28 8.17 5.72
N GLN A 464 -11.60 8.19 5.51
CA GLN A 464 -12.55 7.63 6.48
C GLN A 464 -12.32 6.13 6.72
N LEU A 465 -12.10 5.34 5.66
CA LEU A 465 -11.79 3.91 5.79
C LEU A 465 -10.50 3.67 6.57
N SER A 466 -9.47 4.50 6.36
CA SER A 466 -8.21 4.45 7.10
C SER A 466 -8.40 4.73 8.59
N GLU A 467 -9.19 5.74 8.95
CA GLU A 467 -9.50 6.07 10.35
C GLU A 467 -10.34 4.99 11.04
N ILE A 468 -11.36 4.46 10.35
CA ILE A 468 -12.18 3.36 10.84
C ILE A 468 -11.32 2.10 11.04
N SER A 469 -10.45 1.76 10.08
CA SER A 469 -9.54 0.61 10.18
C SER A 469 -8.58 0.73 11.37
N LYS A 470 -8.00 1.93 11.61
CA LYS A 470 -7.18 2.20 12.81
C LYS A 470 -7.99 2.03 14.09
N SER A 471 -9.24 2.51 14.10
CA SER A 471 -10.13 2.39 15.26
C SER A 471 -10.50 0.94 15.54
N ILE A 472 -10.81 0.14 14.52
CA ILE A 472 -11.09 -1.30 14.64
C ILE A 472 -9.87 -2.05 15.18
N ASN A 473 -8.68 -1.78 14.65
CA ASN A 473 -7.45 -2.42 15.11
C ASN A 473 -7.17 -2.10 16.58
N LYS A 474 -7.36 -0.84 16.99
CA LYS A 474 -7.20 -0.42 18.38
C LYS A 474 -8.22 -1.10 19.29
N LEU A 475 -9.51 -1.10 18.89
CA LEU A 475 -10.56 -1.77 19.65
C LEU A 475 -10.30 -3.27 19.80
N SER A 476 -9.83 -3.93 18.74
CA SER A 476 -9.50 -5.36 18.77
C SER A 476 -8.32 -5.66 19.68
N GLN A 477 -7.34 -4.75 19.77
CA GLN A 477 -6.22 -4.88 20.70
C GLN A 477 -6.69 -4.71 22.15
N ASP A 478 -7.51 -3.69 22.42
CA ASP A 478 -8.08 -3.43 23.74
C ASP A 478 -8.96 -4.61 24.21
N ILE A 479 -9.78 -5.19 23.33
CA ILE A 479 -10.59 -6.39 23.65
C ILE A 479 -9.70 -7.57 24.03
N ARG A 480 -8.64 -7.86 23.25
CA ARG A 480 -7.71 -8.97 23.56
C ARG A 480 -7.03 -8.77 24.91
N GLU A 481 -6.67 -7.53 25.24
CA GLU A 481 -6.05 -7.21 26.53
C GLU A 481 -7.04 -7.39 27.68
N PHE A 482 -8.29 -6.93 27.53
CA PHE A 482 -9.34 -7.16 28.52
C PHE A 482 -9.69 -8.64 28.67
N GLU A 483 -9.76 -9.42 27.60
CA GLU A 483 -9.97 -10.88 27.65
C GLU A 483 -8.85 -11.60 28.39
N TYR A 484 -7.60 -11.20 28.17
CA TYR A 484 -6.46 -11.76 28.89
C TYR A 484 -6.52 -11.43 30.40
N GLN A 485 -6.83 -10.17 30.74
CA GLN A 485 -6.96 -9.73 32.13
C GLN A 485 -8.17 -10.38 32.82
N GLU A 486 -9.27 -10.59 32.11
CA GLU A 486 -10.47 -11.28 32.59
C GLU A 486 -10.14 -12.74 32.88
N LYS A 487 -9.52 -13.46 31.94
CA LYS A 487 -9.17 -14.87 32.11
C LYS A 487 -8.21 -15.11 33.26
N THR A 488 -7.22 -14.22 33.44
CA THR A 488 -6.27 -14.30 34.56
C THR A 488 -6.92 -13.97 35.90
N SER A 489 -7.77 -12.94 35.96
CA SER A 489 -8.47 -12.54 37.19
C SER A 489 -9.55 -13.57 37.58
N SER A 490 -10.29 -14.09 36.60
CA SER A 490 -11.29 -15.15 36.78
C SER A 490 -10.64 -16.46 37.22
N GLY A 491 -9.49 -16.84 36.63
CA GLY A 491 -8.75 -18.03 37.07
C GLY A 491 -8.26 -17.94 38.52
N LYS A 492 -7.81 -16.75 38.95
CA LYS A 492 -7.48 -16.50 40.36
C LYS A 492 -8.70 -16.52 41.26
N LEU A 493 -9.80 -15.88 40.84
CA LEU A 493 -11.07 -15.88 41.57
C LEU A 493 -11.58 -17.31 41.78
N GLU A 494 -11.62 -18.13 40.73
CA GLU A 494 -12.02 -19.55 40.83
C GLU A 494 -11.14 -20.33 41.79
N ALA A 495 -9.83 -20.10 41.79
CA ALA A 495 -8.92 -20.75 42.72
C ALA A 495 -9.22 -20.34 44.18
N LEU A 496 -9.41 -19.05 44.45
CA LEU A 496 -9.71 -18.55 45.80
C LEU A 496 -11.10 -18.99 46.28
N VAL A 497 -12.12 -18.96 45.41
CA VAL A 497 -13.47 -19.45 45.72
C VAL A 497 -13.43 -20.94 46.02
N ARG A 498 -12.73 -21.76 45.22
CA ARG A 498 -12.56 -23.20 45.52
C ARG A 498 -11.86 -23.43 46.85
N MET A 499 -10.89 -22.60 47.22
CA MET A 499 -10.24 -22.70 48.54
C MET A 499 -11.22 -22.35 49.67
N ASP A 500 -12.12 -21.38 49.46
CA ASP A 500 -13.14 -20.99 50.43
C ASP A 500 -14.24 -22.07 50.56
N GLU A 501 -14.77 -22.58 49.44
CA GLU A 501 -15.76 -23.67 49.40
C GLU A 501 -15.23 -24.96 50.05
N ASN A 502 -13.95 -25.26 49.83
CA ASN A 502 -13.32 -26.41 50.46
C ASN A 502 -12.97 -26.17 51.94
N ASN A 503 -13.27 -24.99 52.51
CA ASN A 503 -12.94 -24.63 53.88
C ASN A 503 -11.42 -24.73 54.17
N GLU A 504 -10.58 -24.44 53.17
CA GLU A 504 -9.11 -24.41 53.35
C GLU A 504 -8.71 -23.23 54.22
N GLY A 505 -7.79 -23.48 55.17
CA GLY A 505 -7.40 -22.53 56.21
C GLY A 505 -8.00 -22.88 57.58
N PHE A 506 -9.16 -23.53 57.67
CA PHE A 506 -9.64 -24.01 58.96
C PHE A 506 -8.81 -25.19 59.49
N PHE A 507 -8.78 -25.38 60.82
CA PHE A 507 -8.17 -26.56 61.43
C PHE A 507 -8.76 -27.83 60.82
N LYS A 508 -7.93 -28.86 60.66
CA LYS A 508 -8.32 -30.12 60.00
C LYS A 508 -9.65 -30.69 60.52
N GLY A 509 -9.86 -30.71 61.83
CA GLY A 509 -11.11 -31.21 62.41
C GLY A 509 -12.33 -30.34 62.07
N VAL A 510 -12.15 -29.03 61.97
CA VAL A 510 -13.23 -28.10 61.60
C VAL A 510 -13.60 -28.26 60.13
N LYS A 511 -12.60 -28.29 59.24
CA LYS A 511 -12.77 -28.51 57.78
C LYS A 511 -13.55 -29.79 57.49
N GLU A 512 -13.16 -30.90 58.10
CA GLU A 512 -13.77 -32.20 57.85
C GLU A 512 -15.22 -32.28 58.36
N VAL A 513 -15.56 -31.57 59.43
CA VAL A 513 -16.94 -31.51 59.94
C VAL A 513 -17.83 -30.66 59.04
N LEU A 514 -17.36 -29.50 58.57
CA LEU A 514 -18.13 -28.67 57.64
C LEU A 514 -18.39 -29.41 56.31
N ASN A 515 -17.42 -30.21 55.86
CA ASN A 515 -17.54 -30.99 54.63
C ASN A 515 -18.23 -32.36 54.83
N SER A 516 -18.71 -32.67 56.04
CA SER A 516 -19.31 -33.99 56.36
C SER A 516 -20.74 -34.16 55.87
N GLY A 517 -21.45 -33.07 55.57
CA GLY A 517 -22.86 -33.08 55.17
C GLY A 517 -23.82 -33.46 56.31
N ILE A 518 -23.39 -33.39 57.58
CA ILE A 518 -24.26 -33.62 58.73
C ILE A 518 -25.26 -32.47 58.87
N ASN A 519 -26.56 -32.77 58.83
CA ASN A 519 -27.62 -31.78 59.02
C ASN A 519 -27.62 -31.21 60.46
N GLY A 520 -27.90 -29.91 60.58
CA GLY A 520 -27.95 -29.17 61.84
C GLY A 520 -26.67 -28.41 62.19
N ILE A 521 -25.70 -28.35 61.27
CA ILE A 521 -24.51 -27.49 61.37
C ILE A 521 -24.82 -26.15 60.70
N ASP A 522 -24.78 -25.05 61.46
CA ASP A 522 -25.03 -23.70 60.95
C ASP A 522 -23.77 -23.08 60.31
N GLY A 523 -22.59 -23.49 60.76
CA GLY A 523 -21.30 -23.05 60.23
C GLY A 523 -20.30 -22.63 61.30
N VAL A 524 -19.18 -22.04 60.88
CA VAL A 524 -18.15 -21.54 61.80
C VAL A 524 -18.47 -20.13 62.26
N LEU A 525 -18.22 -19.82 63.54
CA LEU A 525 -18.46 -18.49 64.11
C LEU A 525 -17.90 -17.35 63.26
N ILE A 526 -16.62 -17.42 62.84
CA ILE A 526 -15.98 -16.35 62.05
C ILE A 526 -16.68 -16.08 60.70
N SER A 527 -17.39 -17.07 60.15
CA SER A 527 -18.14 -16.94 58.89
C SER A 527 -19.56 -16.38 59.09
N LEU A 528 -20.07 -16.38 60.34
CA LEU A 528 -21.44 -15.99 60.69
C LEU A 528 -21.53 -14.60 61.34
N ILE A 529 -20.38 -13.95 61.58
CA ILE A 529 -20.29 -12.62 62.20
C ILE A 529 -19.71 -11.59 61.23
N LYS A 530 -20.07 -10.32 61.43
CA LYS A 530 -19.58 -9.16 60.67
C LYS A 530 -19.13 -8.06 61.62
N PHE A 531 -18.03 -7.41 61.31
CA PHE A 531 -17.50 -6.28 62.08
C PHE A 531 -16.67 -5.37 61.16
N ASP A 532 -16.39 -4.15 61.62
CA ASP A 532 -15.56 -3.16 60.91
C ASP A 532 -14.08 -3.58 60.91
N GLU A 533 -13.36 -3.31 59.83
CA GLU A 533 -11.96 -3.69 59.57
C GLU A 533 -11.03 -3.18 60.68
N LYS A 534 -11.34 -2.02 61.26
CA LYS A 534 -10.57 -1.46 62.39
C LYS A 534 -10.54 -2.37 63.63
N TYR A 535 -11.50 -3.28 63.78
CA TYR A 535 -11.60 -4.20 64.92
C TYR A 535 -11.00 -5.59 64.64
N GLU A 536 -10.49 -5.86 63.44
CA GLU A 536 -10.03 -7.19 63.03
C GLU A 536 -8.96 -7.77 63.98
N LYS A 537 -7.90 -7.01 64.23
CA LYS A 537 -6.82 -7.39 65.15
C LYS A 537 -7.31 -7.56 66.59
N ALA A 538 -8.26 -6.73 67.02
CA ALA A 538 -8.85 -6.80 68.36
C ALA A 538 -9.69 -8.07 68.54
N VAL A 539 -10.52 -8.41 67.55
CA VAL A 539 -11.36 -9.62 67.55
C VAL A 539 -10.48 -10.87 67.49
N GLU A 540 -9.45 -10.86 66.65
CA GLU A 540 -8.50 -11.96 66.51
C GLU A 540 -7.74 -12.24 67.82
N ALA A 541 -7.18 -11.20 68.44
CA ALA A 541 -6.39 -11.31 69.66
C ALA A 541 -7.21 -11.72 70.88
N ALA A 542 -8.48 -11.30 70.94
CA ALA A 542 -9.32 -11.52 72.09
C ALA A 542 -9.75 -12.99 72.27
N ILE A 543 -9.75 -13.79 71.20
CA ILE A 543 -10.30 -15.15 71.23
C ILE A 543 -9.38 -16.13 70.47
N PRO A 544 -8.24 -16.52 71.07
CA PRO A 544 -7.38 -17.53 70.48
C PRO A 544 -8.07 -18.90 70.52
N GLY A 545 -8.41 -19.45 69.36
CA GLY A 545 -8.96 -20.80 69.20
C GLY A 545 -10.48 -20.87 68.99
N ASN A 546 -11.28 -20.04 69.66
CA ASN A 546 -12.75 -20.18 69.61
C ASN A 546 -13.42 -19.53 68.40
N LEU A 547 -12.69 -18.73 67.60
CA LEU A 547 -13.23 -18.14 66.37
C LEU A 547 -13.54 -19.20 65.30
N GLN A 548 -12.91 -20.38 65.39
CA GLN A 548 -13.18 -21.53 64.52
C GLN A 548 -14.20 -22.51 65.12
N ASP A 549 -14.87 -22.16 66.22
CA ASP A 549 -15.90 -23.00 66.82
C ASP A 549 -17.11 -23.12 65.88
N ILE A 550 -17.65 -24.33 65.80
CA ILE A 550 -18.76 -24.68 64.91
C ILE A 550 -20.08 -24.48 65.65
N ILE A 551 -20.95 -23.63 65.13
CA ILE A 551 -22.30 -23.43 65.63
C ILE A 551 -23.19 -24.57 65.12
N VAL A 552 -23.94 -25.19 66.03
CA VAL A 552 -24.87 -26.28 65.74
C VAL A 552 -26.22 -26.03 66.40
N GLU A 553 -27.29 -26.59 65.82
CA GLU A 553 -28.65 -26.38 66.29
C GLU A 553 -28.86 -26.85 67.74
N ASP A 554 -28.33 -28.03 68.09
CA ASP A 554 -28.47 -28.62 69.42
C ASP A 554 -27.26 -29.48 69.84
N LYS A 555 -27.26 -29.89 71.12
CA LYS A 555 -26.23 -30.75 71.69
C LYS A 555 -26.14 -32.14 71.07
N GLU A 556 -27.21 -32.66 70.46
CA GLU A 556 -27.21 -33.98 69.82
C GLU A 556 -26.49 -33.94 68.46
N VAL A 557 -26.62 -32.84 67.71
CA VAL A 557 -25.81 -32.58 66.52
C VAL A 557 -24.33 -32.48 66.90
N ALA A 558 -23.99 -31.74 67.97
CA ALA A 558 -22.60 -31.68 68.46
C ALA A 558 -22.01 -33.07 68.76
N LYS A 559 -22.76 -33.95 69.43
CA LYS A 559 -22.33 -35.33 69.69
C LYS A 559 -22.10 -36.13 68.41
N LYS A 560 -22.97 -35.99 67.41
CA LYS A 560 -22.81 -36.65 66.09
C LYS A 560 -21.53 -36.20 65.39
N CYS A 561 -21.24 -34.90 65.39
CA CYS A 561 -20.01 -34.36 64.81
C CYS A 561 -18.75 -34.85 65.55
N ILE A 562 -18.79 -34.95 66.89
CA ILE A 562 -17.69 -35.50 67.70
C ILE A 562 -17.48 -36.98 67.40
N ALA A 563 -18.56 -37.77 67.28
CA ALA A 563 -18.48 -39.18 66.93
C ALA A 563 -17.82 -39.37 65.55
N PHE A 564 -18.24 -38.59 64.55
CA PHE A 564 -17.64 -38.58 63.22
C PHE A 564 -16.13 -38.28 63.23
N LEU A 565 -15.70 -37.27 63.98
CA LEU A 565 -14.28 -36.93 64.13
C LEU A 565 -13.48 -38.05 64.79
N THR A 566 -14.08 -38.73 65.77
CA THR A 566 -13.43 -39.79 66.56
C THR A 566 -13.30 -41.07 65.77
N GLU A 567 -14.36 -41.51 65.10
CA GLU A 567 -14.38 -42.72 64.26
C GLU A 567 -13.36 -42.65 63.13
N LYS A 568 -13.28 -41.50 62.45
CA LYS A 568 -12.39 -41.30 61.31
C LYS A 568 -11.01 -40.73 61.67
N LYS A 569 -10.74 -40.45 62.95
CA LYS A 569 -9.49 -39.84 63.46
C LYS A 569 -9.11 -38.54 62.72
N LEU A 570 -10.09 -37.67 62.50
CA LEU A 570 -9.97 -36.48 61.64
C LEU A 570 -9.50 -35.21 62.37
N GLY A 571 -9.22 -35.30 63.67
CA GLY A 571 -8.68 -34.20 64.48
C GLY A 571 -9.64 -33.79 65.59
N ARG A 572 -9.55 -32.52 66.02
CA ARG A 572 -10.39 -31.93 67.08
C ARG A 572 -11.09 -30.68 66.55
N ALA A 573 -12.32 -30.47 67.03
CA ALA A 573 -13.11 -29.26 66.81
C ALA A 573 -13.93 -28.97 68.07
N SER A 574 -14.30 -27.71 68.25
CA SER A 574 -15.13 -27.22 69.35
C SER A 574 -16.50 -26.80 68.79
N PHE A 575 -17.55 -26.95 69.59
CA PHE A 575 -18.93 -26.78 69.15
C PHE A 575 -19.71 -25.85 70.07
N LEU A 576 -20.55 -25.01 69.47
CA LEU A 576 -21.43 -24.05 70.12
C LEU A 576 -22.88 -24.44 69.82
N ALA A 577 -23.49 -25.22 70.71
CA ALA A 577 -24.86 -25.70 70.55
C ALA A 577 -25.88 -24.67 71.08
N LEU A 578 -26.78 -24.21 70.22
CA LEU A 578 -27.69 -23.09 70.52
C LEU A 578 -28.65 -23.36 71.70
N ASP A 579 -28.97 -24.63 71.96
CA ASP A 579 -29.83 -25.08 73.08
C ASP A 579 -29.12 -25.04 74.46
N THR A 580 -27.79 -25.07 74.48
CA THR A 580 -26.99 -25.17 75.72
C THR A 580 -26.25 -23.90 76.10
N ILE A 581 -26.07 -22.97 75.15
CA ILE A 581 -25.36 -21.71 75.38
C ILE A 581 -26.11 -20.82 76.38
N LYS A 582 -25.39 -20.37 77.40
CA LYS A 582 -25.85 -19.38 78.38
C LYS A 582 -25.14 -18.06 78.11
N PRO A 583 -25.86 -16.98 77.72
CA PRO A 583 -25.24 -15.70 77.45
C PRO A 583 -24.61 -15.14 78.74
N ASN A 584 -23.43 -14.54 78.62
CA ASN A 584 -22.73 -13.91 79.73
C ASN A 584 -22.27 -12.51 79.32
N ARG A 585 -23.22 -11.58 79.34
CA ARG A 585 -22.99 -10.19 78.99
C ARG A 585 -22.71 -9.37 80.25
N ARG A 586 -21.61 -8.64 80.24
CA ARG A 586 -21.21 -7.72 81.31
C ARG A 586 -21.69 -6.32 80.99
N GLU A 587 -21.99 -5.56 82.04
CA GLU A 587 -22.28 -4.13 81.90
C GLU A 587 -20.99 -3.32 82.01
N PHE A 588 -20.83 -2.34 81.12
CA PHE A 588 -19.84 -1.29 81.24
C PHE A 588 -20.55 0.05 81.09
N LYS A 589 -20.58 0.85 82.17
CA LYS A 589 -21.35 2.11 82.24
C LYS A 589 -20.47 3.36 82.37
N ALA A 590 -19.14 3.19 82.41
CA ALA A 590 -18.22 4.30 82.55
C ALA A 590 -17.96 4.95 81.19
N ASN A 591 -18.07 6.28 81.11
CA ASN A 591 -17.77 7.03 79.90
C ASN A 591 -16.32 7.52 79.97
N ILE A 592 -15.40 6.73 79.40
CA ILE A 592 -13.95 7.00 79.40
C ILE A 592 -13.53 7.25 77.96
N ASN A 593 -12.79 8.33 77.72
CA ASN A 593 -12.25 8.63 76.40
C ASN A 593 -11.33 7.50 75.91
N GLY A 594 -11.55 7.05 74.68
CA GLY A 594 -10.82 5.97 74.03
C GLY A 594 -11.33 4.56 74.32
N VAL A 595 -12.49 4.42 74.98
CA VAL A 595 -13.26 3.16 75.02
C VAL A 595 -14.24 3.13 73.85
N LEU A 596 -14.13 2.11 73.01
CA LEU A 596 -14.96 1.96 71.80
C LEU A 596 -16.27 1.24 72.09
N GLY A 597 -16.30 0.38 73.11
CA GLY A 597 -17.50 -0.30 73.58
C GLY A 597 -17.30 -1.79 73.85
N LEU A 598 -18.38 -2.46 74.25
CA LEU A 598 -18.42 -3.92 74.37
C LEU A 598 -18.34 -4.55 72.98
N ALA A 599 -17.51 -5.57 72.81
CA ALA A 599 -17.34 -6.24 71.52
C ALA A 599 -18.65 -6.84 71.00
N ALA A 600 -19.52 -7.32 71.90
CA ALA A 600 -20.85 -7.83 71.53
C ALA A 600 -21.75 -6.79 70.84
N ASP A 601 -21.54 -5.49 71.08
CA ASP A 601 -22.29 -4.40 70.44
C ASP A 601 -21.65 -3.92 69.14
N LEU A 602 -20.36 -4.19 68.96
CA LEU A 602 -19.57 -3.80 67.79
C LEU A 602 -19.57 -4.88 66.70
N ILE A 603 -20.08 -6.09 67.02
CA ILE A 603 -20.17 -7.23 66.12
C ILE A 603 -21.64 -7.46 65.76
N THR A 604 -21.90 -7.65 64.47
CA THR A 604 -23.23 -7.89 63.92
C THR A 604 -23.37 -9.35 63.48
N ALA A 605 -24.49 -9.98 63.82
CA ALA A 605 -24.84 -11.34 63.43
C ALA A 605 -26.38 -11.47 63.32
N ASP A 606 -26.85 -12.59 62.76
CA ASP A 606 -28.29 -12.89 62.75
C ASP A 606 -28.83 -13.04 64.18
N LYS A 607 -30.10 -12.69 64.42
CA LYS A 607 -30.77 -12.76 65.72
C LYS A 607 -30.70 -14.15 66.35
N LYS A 608 -30.69 -15.21 65.52
CA LYS A 608 -30.51 -16.61 65.95
C LYS A 608 -29.20 -16.80 66.75
N TYR A 609 -28.15 -16.05 66.38
CA TYR A 609 -26.80 -16.19 66.95
C TYR A 609 -26.51 -15.20 68.09
N GLN A 610 -27.45 -14.32 68.46
CA GLN A 610 -27.21 -13.29 69.48
C GLN A 610 -26.72 -13.88 70.82
N LYS A 611 -27.27 -15.02 71.24
CA LYS A 611 -26.83 -15.73 72.45
C LYS A 611 -25.36 -16.17 72.37
N VAL A 612 -24.90 -16.54 71.18
CA VAL A 612 -23.51 -16.93 70.90
C VAL A 612 -22.61 -15.70 70.99
N ILE A 613 -23.04 -14.58 70.41
CA ILE A 613 -22.33 -13.30 70.48
C ILE A 613 -22.19 -12.84 71.93
N ASP A 614 -23.28 -12.85 72.70
CA ASP A 614 -23.25 -12.46 74.11
C ASP A 614 -22.42 -13.43 74.98
N PHE A 615 -22.35 -14.71 74.62
CA PHE A 615 -21.51 -15.70 75.32
C PHE A 615 -20.01 -15.46 75.07
N ILE A 616 -19.63 -15.17 73.82
CA ILE A 616 -18.23 -15.06 73.41
C ILE A 616 -17.69 -13.64 73.60
N PHE A 617 -18.43 -12.64 73.16
CA PHE A 617 -18.02 -11.24 73.12
C PHE A 617 -18.61 -10.39 74.24
N GLY A 618 -19.60 -10.90 74.99
CA GLY A 618 -20.28 -10.14 76.05
C GLY A 618 -19.41 -9.82 77.27
N GLY A 619 -18.25 -10.48 77.40
CA GLY A 619 -17.26 -10.20 78.45
C GLY A 619 -16.02 -9.43 77.98
N LEU A 620 -16.06 -8.87 76.77
CA LEU A 620 -14.91 -8.25 76.10
C LEU A 620 -15.16 -6.76 75.83
N LEU A 621 -14.24 -5.90 76.24
CA LEU A 621 -14.26 -4.46 76.00
C LEU A 621 -13.17 -4.07 75.01
N ILE A 622 -13.49 -3.29 73.98
CA ILE A 622 -12.51 -2.81 72.99
C ILE A 622 -12.13 -1.36 73.32
N VAL A 623 -10.82 -1.08 73.31
CA VAL A 623 -10.23 0.25 73.59
C VAL A 623 -9.19 0.61 72.55
N GLU A 624 -8.79 1.89 72.48
CA GLU A 624 -7.83 2.36 71.47
C GLU A 624 -6.40 1.89 71.72
N ASN A 625 -5.92 1.93 72.97
CA ASN A 625 -4.52 1.65 73.32
C ASN A 625 -4.37 0.94 74.68
N ILE A 626 -3.17 0.46 74.96
CA ILE A 626 -2.86 -0.34 76.16
C ILE A 626 -2.88 0.49 77.46
N ASP A 627 -2.61 1.79 77.38
CA ASP A 627 -2.65 2.68 78.54
C ASP A 627 -4.09 2.82 79.07
N ILE A 628 -5.07 2.93 78.17
CA ILE A 628 -6.49 2.92 78.53
C ILE A 628 -6.89 1.57 79.12
N ALA A 629 -6.43 0.46 78.54
CA ALA A 629 -6.72 -0.89 79.03
C ALA A 629 -6.22 -1.10 80.47
N THR A 630 -5.01 -0.62 80.76
CA THR A 630 -4.39 -0.72 82.10
C THR A 630 -5.02 0.25 83.10
N ASP A 631 -5.44 1.45 82.69
CA ASP A 631 -6.16 2.39 83.57
C ASP A 631 -7.53 1.82 84.01
N ILE A 632 -8.27 1.19 83.09
CA ILE A 632 -9.55 0.53 83.40
C ILE A 632 -9.34 -0.64 84.37
N LEU A 633 -8.27 -1.42 84.19
CA LEU A 633 -7.90 -2.53 85.08
C LEU A 633 -7.55 -2.03 86.48
N ASN A 634 -6.66 -1.03 86.60
CA ASN A 634 -6.19 -0.49 87.89
C ASN A 634 -7.33 0.14 88.70
N LYS A 635 -8.30 0.76 88.03
CA LYS A 635 -9.49 1.35 88.66
C LYS A 635 -10.63 0.36 88.89
N ASN A 636 -10.44 -0.93 88.55
CA ASN A 636 -11.46 -1.99 88.69
C ASN A 636 -12.80 -1.66 87.99
N LEU A 637 -12.74 -0.94 86.86
CA LEU A 637 -13.94 -0.41 86.19
C LEU A 637 -14.63 -1.43 85.27
N PHE A 638 -13.94 -2.51 84.91
CA PHE A 638 -14.50 -3.60 84.14
C PHE A 638 -13.97 -4.95 84.64
N SER A 639 -14.86 -5.90 84.87
CA SER A 639 -14.49 -7.21 85.41
C SER A 639 -14.07 -8.21 84.32
N GLY A 640 -14.23 -7.88 83.04
CA GLY A 640 -13.99 -8.74 81.88
C GLY A 640 -12.61 -8.53 81.23
N ASN A 641 -12.42 -9.07 80.02
CA ASN A 641 -11.19 -8.88 79.26
C ASN A 641 -11.27 -7.58 78.46
N ILE A 642 -10.14 -6.90 78.31
CA ILE A 642 -10.01 -5.65 77.56
C ILE A 642 -9.03 -5.89 76.43
N VAL A 643 -9.35 -5.48 75.22
CA VAL A 643 -8.48 -5.63 74.05
C VAL A 643 -8.30 -4.29 73.34
N THR A 644 -7.09 -4.01 72.90
CA THR A 644 -6.76 -2.80 72.13
C THR A 644 -7.04 -3.00 70.64
N LEU A 645 -7.11 -1.92 69.87
CA LEU A 645 -7.19 -1.97 68.40
C LEU A 645 -5.98 -2.68 67.76
N THR A 646 -4.82 -2.62 68.41
CA THR A 646 -3.58 -3.24 67.94
C THR A 646 -3.47 -4.73 68.30
N GLY A 647 -4.39 -5.26 69.12
CA GLY A 647 -4.46 -6.68 69.45
C GLY A 647 -3.73 -7.06 70.75
N GLU A 648 -3.45 -6.12 71.65
CA GLU A 648 -3.01 -6.47 73.01
C GLU A 648 -4.23 -6.82 73.88
N LEU A 649 -4.18 -7.99 74.53
CA LEU A 649 -5.24 -8.50 75.40
C LEU A 649 -4.84 -8.36 76.87
N VAL A 650 -5.66 -7.66 77.64
CA VAL A 650 -5.54 -7.47 79.09
C VAL A 650 -6.69 -8.17 79.79
N SER A 651 -6.40 -9.21 80.57
CA SER A 651 -7.40 -9.91 81.37
C SER A 651 -7.63 -9.22 82.71
N SER A 652 -8.86 -9.27 83.23
CA SER A 652 -9.19 -8.78 84.59
C SER A 652 -8.39 -9.42 85.72
N ARG A 653 -7.73 -10.56 85.45
CA ARG A 653 -6.82 -11.25 86.39
C ARG A 653 -5.35 -10.89 86.21
N GLY A 654 -5.03 -9.82 85.47
CA GLY A 654 -3.67 -9.29 85.33
C GLY A 654 -2.81 -9.96 84.25
N ARG A 655 -3.36 -10.86 83.43
CA ARG A 655 -2.65 -11.42 82.27
C ARG A 655 -2.66 -10.42 81.12
N ILE A 656 -1.49 -10.01 80.66
CA ILE A 656 -1.30 -9.16 79.48
C ILE A 656 -0.67 -10.01 78.37
N THR A 657 -1.19 -9.91 77.15
CA THR A 657 -0.71 -10.65 75.98
C THR A 657 -0.56 -9.68 74.82
N GLY A 658 0.58 -9.70 74.15
CA GLY A 658 0.88 -8.83 73.01
C GLY A 658 2.04 -9.39 72.18
N GLY A 659 2.16 -8.91 70.94
CA GLY A 659 3.14 -9.39 69.95
C GLY A 659 2.52 -9.49 68.55
N GLU A 660 3.36 -9.40 67.51
CA GLU A 660 2.88 -9.43 66.13
C GLU A 660 2.90 -10.86 65.57
N ASN A 661 1.73 -11.35 65.16
CA ASN A 661 1.57 -12.68 64.57
C ASN A 661 1.40 -12.53 63.05
N GLN A 662 2.51 -12.43 62.31
CA GLN A 662 2.52 -12.14 60.87
C GLN A 662 1.89 -13.25 59.98
N LYS A 663 1.46 -14.38 60.55
CA LYS A 663 0.86 -15.52 59.83
C LYS A 663 -0.27 -16.16 60.61
N SER A 664 -1.21 -15.36 61.11
CA SER A 664 -2.41 -15.96 61.66
C SER A 664 -3.32 -16.49 60.55
N THR A 665 -3.90 -17.65 60.82
CA THR A 665 -4.78 -18.33 59.88
C THR A 665 -6.09 -17.55 59.64
N ILE A 666 -6.46 -16.71 60.59
CA ILE A 666 -7.66 -15.87 60.54
C ILE A 666 -7.45 -14.67 59.61
N ASN A 667 -6.30 -13.98 59.70
CA ASN A 667 -5.97 -12.88 58.77
C ASN A 667 -5.90 -13.38 57.32
N GLN A 668 -5.38 -14.59 57.08
CA GLN A 668 -5.38 -15.20 55.74
C GLN A 668 -6.80 -15.45 55.20
N ILE A 669 -7.77 -15.79 56.05
CA ILE A 669 -9.17 -16.01 55.64
C ILE A 669 -9.84 -14.66 55.32
N PHE A 670 -9.58 -13.62 56.11
CA PHE A 670 -10.11 -12.28 55.86
C PHE A 670 -9.52 -11.63 54.61
N GLU A 671 -8.19 -11.66 54.45
CA GLU A 671 -7.51 -11.20 53.24
C GLU A 671 -8.04 -11.92 52.00
N ARG A 672 -8.25 -13.24 52.09
CA ARG A 672 -8.85 -14.02 51.00
C ARG A 672 -10.26 -13.56 50.64
N LYS A 673 -11.16 -13.38 51.62
CA LYS A 673 -12.53 -12.91 51.35
C LYS A 673 -12.56 -11.50 50.74
N LYS A 674 -11.64 -10.63 51.18
CA LYS A 674 -11.44 -9.30 50.61
C LYS A 674 -10.95 -9.38 49.15
N GLU A 675 -9.96 -10.23 48.89
CA GLU A 675 -9.41 -10.44 47.55
C GLU A 675 -10.44 -11.05 46.59
N ILE A 676 -11.26 -12.00 47.05
CA ILE A 676 -12.40 -12.55 46.29
C ILE A 676 -13.34 -11.42 45.86
N LYS A 677 -13.79 -10.56 46.79
CA LYS A 677 -14.72 -9.46 46.49
C LYS A 677 -14.14 -8.46 45.47
N ILE A 678 -12.86 -8.10 45.63
CA ILE A 678 -12.16 -7.20 44.70
C ILE A 678 -12.05 -7.86 43.31
N LEU A 679 -11.75 -9.15 43.24
CA LEU A 679 -11.65 -9.88 41.98
C LEU A 679 -13.01 -10.05 41.31
N GLU A 680 -14.10 -10.25 42.06
CA GLU A 680 -15.47 -10.29 41.53
C GLU A 680 -15.87 -8.96 40.86
N GLU A 681 -15.64 -7.83 41.55
CA GLU A 681 -15.88 -6.49 40.99
C GLU A 681 -15.02 -6.24 39.75
N LYS A 682 -13.76 -6.68 39.77
CA LYS A 682 -12.85 -6.52 38.63
C LYS A 682 -13.25 -7.39 37.43
N VAL A 683 -13.66 -8.64 37.65
CA VAL A 683 -14.10 -9.55 36.57
C VAL A 683 -15.41 -9.04 35.96
N THR A 684 -16.34 -8.51 36.77
CA THR A 684 -17.59 -7.93 36.26
C THR A 684 -17.34 -6.67 35.44
N ASP A 685 -16.46 -5.76 35.88
CA ASP A 685 -16.04 -4.59 35.10
C ASP A 685 -15.39 -4.99 33.77
N LEU A 686 -14.44 -5.94 33.79
CA LEU A 686 -13.77 -6.41 32.57
C LEU A 686 -14.75 -7.08 31.58
N LYS A 687 -15.70 -7.89 32.06
CA LYS A 687 -16.77 -8.47 31.21
C LYS A 687 -17.64 -7.40 30.57
N SER A 688 -17.94 -6.32 31.29
CA SER A 688 -18.70 -5.18 30.76
C SER A 688 -17.94 -4.45 29.64
N LYS A 689 -16.64 -4.22 29.82
CA LYS A 689 -15.77 -3.59 28.81
C LYS A 689 -15.61 -4.44 27.55
N ILE A 690 -15.48 -5.77 27.71
CA ILE A 690 -15.43 -6.70 26.56
C ILE A 690 -16.75 -6.66 25.78
N THR A 691 -17.90 -6.67 26.44
CA THR A 691 -19.21 -6.60 25.78
C THR A 691 -19.47 -5.25 25.10
N GLU A 692 -19.04 -4.14 25.71
CA GLU A 692 -19.16 -2.82 25.10
C GLU A 692 -18.24 -2.65 23.88
N GLY A 693 -16.99 -3.11 23.98
CA GLY A 693 -16.05 -3.13 22.87
C GLY A 693 -16.53 -4.00 21.71
N SER A 694 -17.02 -5.19 21.97
CA SER A 694 -17.53 -6.10 20.92
C SER A 694 -18.85 -5.63 20.28
N LYS A 695 -19.66 -4.81 20.98
CA LYS A 695 -20.79 -4.09 20.35
C LYS A 695 -20.32 -2.98 19.43
N LYS A 696 -19.34 -2.17 19.86
CA LYS A 696 -18.75 -1.09 19.05
C LYS A 696 -18.02 -1.60 17.80
N GLY A 697 -17.46 -2.81 17.84
CA GLY A 697 -16.81 -3.43 16.67
C GLY A 697 -17.76 -4.11 15.67
N LYS A 698 -19.06 -4.23 15.98
CA LYS A 698 -20.09 -4.78 15.07
C LYS A 698 -20.85 -3.72 14.28
N ILE A 699 -20.74 -2.46 14.70
CA ILE A 699 -21.27 -1.27 14.01
C ILE A 699 -20.15 -0.76 13.10
#